data_AF-A0A269TI62-F1
#
_entry.id   AF-A0A269TI62-F1
#
_cell.length_a   1.000
_cell.length_b   1.000
_cell.length_c   1.000
_cell.angle_alpha   90.00
_cell.angle_beta   90.00
_cell.angle_gamma   90.00
#
_symmetry.space_group_name_H-M   'P 1'
#
loop_
_entity.id
_entity.type
_entity.pdbx_description
1 polymer ?
#
loop_
_entity_poly.entity_id
_entity_poly.type
_entity_poly.pdbx_seq_one_letter_code
_entity_poly.pdbx_strand_id
1 'polypeptide(L)'
;MKKLKRNLLLFSGLTVATALVSTAIACSNEDDTIDARTRYEINSQAKYETIPYTAEHTASYGGSNLTTQNLLNANLISQVGVGEATYKNLSEGKFEITNVTQNHLELTIAKDIRVTKSDGSVVIYDNDKHEIEGAKNGNFSSVMASSADTKSINHPNFLRDLSTARKLQISVKSGIKWVDWQGNATKYEVKIDDFWYSFVRTKLLSSDFRRTNGGSKEIDKNLVDNYGVTTRFKDQDSYPNEYLFSLFGVDSSNLVKRDTFIEKVENIEYLTFNPLKETADFANMFLKTFVNNSVMAAAPSEYIKENYSKWNADLGISPTGLASEMAIYSYGLIPGKSQLDIYKQYLYAGPYYMNSRNSITQTNIFKKNKHFVIKSFADAKNVVNEYVEKYVEKKDSFASDNFLLFKAGDVAATDYTALKESEKAEAKVEWRQYNVPQQRTSLLMRTLPVVQPSKLDTDEAKAKAAFDKLVSNGEYKYYNDNFAKLMWGATAEELLVKGTKSTTETFYHGTGLRFRTLFQAAWNYAKNVGELLGDEYTSWTSRFAPDGLINAKSTDTIRQHSDQVNIAKVFDKDLNSVKFNTSTSGGEQSDTITPTLNTAKASQGSLLNEQYKTYAYDVVKAQMKILLDDFYQANNLQSTDKIKWAIIYPWTNPGAKDTASNKAYIELVKSLDSRLEPWNLEPKDTEEFYPAVTQGKSQSEATGWGYDYDGIGSGISGLMHSDKSELVPALAYYALLDSTKPNPFPEITKFGKALQKAITDKKFILPSFVSSDEGQTFTAAKYTTFEQLASMPSDDGGRLQDVLSGYKTQDISTKLDFHAQLAEFVAGYANDATTDELIKLAGELTILQAQIGPVVARHLYASKGTTPTIGLRQAYLRRPTQIDGHQAFRDMAVNLDN
;
A
#
# COMPACT_ATOMS: atom_id res chain seq x y z
N MET A 1 18.46 -33.76 66.63
CA MET A 1 17.52 -33.14 67.58
C MET A 1 17.40 -31.65 67.29
N LYS A 2 16.15 -31.18 67.15
CA LYS A 2 15.65 -29.81 67.37
C LYS A 2 16.38 -28.62 66.73
N LYS A 3 15.68 -28.01 65.75
CA LYS A 3 15.76 -26.57 65.45
C LYS A 3 15.37 -25.76 66.68
N LEU A 4 16.09 -24.66 66.94
CA LEU A 4 15.55 -23.53 67.69
C LEU A 4 15.85 -22.20 66.98
N LYS A 5 14.80 -21.38 66.95
CA LYS A 5 14.62 -20.01 66.45
C LYS A 5 15.62 -19.03 67.14
N ARG A 6 15.91 -17.79 66.72
CA ARG A 6 15.08 -16.69 66.20
C ARG A 6 15.97 -15.42 66.03
N ASN A 7 15.53 -14.48 65.18
CA ASN A 7 15.73 -13.01 65.20
C ASN A 7 17.07 -12.41 64.69
N LEU A 8 17.05 -11.64 63.59
CA LEU A 8 16.81 -10.16 63.48
C LEU A 8 17.98 -9.36 64.09
N LEU A 9 18.59 -8.31 63.52
CA LEU A 9 18.46 -7.51 62.29
C LEU A 9 19.57 -6.41 62.44
N LEU A 10 19.97 -5.76 61.33
CA LEU A 10 20.50 -4.38 61.20
C LEU A 10 22.03 -4.11 61.18
N PHE A 11 22.43 -3.68 59.97
CA PHE A 11 23.23 -2.50 59.58
C PHE A 11 24.76 -2.41 59.72
N SER A 12 25.33 -2.15 58.53
CA SER A 12 26.24 -1.05 58.18
C SER A 12 27.73 -1.31 58.08
N GLY A 13 28.27 -0.92 56.93
CA GLY A 13 29.62 -0.37 56.80
C GLY A 13 30.65 -1.32 56.18
N LEU A 14 30.81 -1.28 54.85
CA LEU A 14 32.12 -1.58 54.26
C LEU A 14 32.31 -0.84 52.95
N THR A 15 33.19 0.17 52.99
CA THR A 15 33.90 0.69 51.82
C THR A 15 35.38 0.35 51.97
N VAL A 16 35.86 -0.38 50.97
CA VAL A 16 37.19 -0.31 50.32
C VAL A 16 38.44 -0.65 51.14
N ALA A 17 39.04 -1.80 50.81
CA ALA A 17 40.47 -1.84 50.46
C ALA A 17 40.73 -2.94 49.42
N THR A 18 41.35 -2.49 48.34
CA THR A 18 41.74 -3.12 47.09
C THR A 18 42.72 -4.30 47.22
N ALA A 19 42.49 -5.37 46.46
CA ALA A 19 43.53 -6.29 46.02
C ALA A 19 43.41 -6.49 44.51
N LEU A 20 44.41 -5.97 43.80
CA LEU A 20 44.63 -6.13 42.36
C LEU A 20 44.81 -7.60 42.02
N VAL A 21 43.88 -8.17 41.26
CA VAL A 21 44.11 -9.40 40.49
C VAL A 21 44.36 -8.96 39.06
N SER A 22 45.61 -9.07 38.65
CA SER A 22 46.06 -8.94 37.27
C SER A 22 45.36 -10.01 36.41
N THR A 23 44.32 -9.62 35.69
CA THR A 23 43.78 -10.39 34.57
C THR A 23 44.74 -10.25 33.39
N ALA A 24 45.32 -11.38 32.98
CA ALA A 24 45.98 -11.47 31.68
C ALA A 24 44.96 -11.12 30.60
N ILE A 25 45.27 -10.09 29.83
CA ILE A 25 44.55 -9.70 28.62
C ILE A 25 44.83 -10.81 27.60
N ALA A 26 43.89 -11.74 27.47
CA ALA A 26 43.73 -12.46 26.22
C ALA A 26 43.01 -11.48 25.28
N CYS A 27 43.74 -10.96 24.30
CA CYS A 27 43.12 -10.40 23.10
C CYS A 27 42.35 -11.53 22.42
N SER A 28 41.09 -11.74 22.79
CA SER A 28 40.14 -12.37 21.90
C SER A 28 39.86 -11.35 20.81
N ASN A 29 40.24 -11.68 19.57
CA ASN A 29 39.64 -11.05 18.42
C ASN A 29 38.11 -11.18 18.60
N GLU A 30 37.42 -10.05 18.77
CA GLU A 30 35.97 -9.96 18.65
C GLU A 30 35.62 -10.21 17.18
N ASP A 31 35.73 -11.47 16.74
CA ASP A 31 34.76 -12.00 15.80
C ASP A 31 33.53 -12.32 16.65
N ASP A 32 32.61 -11.35 16.74
CA ASP A 32 31.25 -11.58 17.22
C ASP A 32 30.64 -12.68 16.34
N THR A 33 30.76 -13.93 16.78
CA THR A 33 29.99 -15.03 16.22
C THR A 33 28.54 -14.76 16.58
N ILE A 34 27.82 -14.05 15.72
CA ILE A 34 26.36 -14.03 15.72
C ILE A 34 25.94 -15.49 15.80
N ASP A 35 25.39 -15.89 16.94
CA ASP A 35 24.90 -17.26 17.14
C ASP A 35 23.98 -17.56 15.96
N ALA A 36 24.31 -18.57 15.16
CA ALA A 36 23.69 -18.78 13.86
C ALA A 36 22.24 -19.24 14.08
N ARG A 37 21.34 -18.29 14.31
CA ARG A 37 19.94 -18.56 14.61
C ARG A 37 19.31 -19.19 13.39
N THR A 38 19.04 -20.47 13.51
CA THR A 38 18.45 -21.29 12.44
C THR A 38 16.92 -21.18 12.40
N ARG A 39 16.29 -20.53 13.39
CA ARG A 39 14.84 -20.30 13.45
C ARG A 39 14.51 -18.81 13.49
N TYR A 40 13.54 -18.41 12.68
CA TYR A 40 13.01 -17.05 12.59
C TYR A 40 11.51 -17.07 12.93
N GLU A 41 11.15 -16.67 14.14
CA GLU A 41 9.76 -16.64 14.60
C GLU A 41 9.21 -15.21 14.63
N ILE A 42 8.02 -15.00 14.05
CA ILE A 42 7.23 -13.78 14.21
C ILE A 42 5.91 -14.14 14.89
N ASN A 43 5.54 -13.33 15.89
CA ASN A 43 4.21 -13.40 16.49
C ASN A 43 3.33 -12.27 15.95
N SER A 44 2.07 -12.58 15.65
CA SER A 44 1.05 -11.62 15.23
C SER A 44 -0.13 -11.63 16.19
N GLN A 45 -0.58 -10.45 16.63
CA GLN A 45 -1.82 -10.31 17.40
C GLN A 45 -3.03 -10.38 16.47
N ALA A 46 -3.36 -11.57 16.00
CA ALA A 46 -4.43 -11.82 15.06
C ALA A 46 -5.10 -13.17 15.34
N LYS A 47 -6.33 -13.34 14.88
CA LYS A 47 -7.02 -14.63 14.90
C LYS A 47 -6.38 -15.56 13.87
N TYR A 48 -6.17 -16.82 14.25
CA TYR A 48 -5.75 -17.84 13.30
C TYR A 48 -6.89 -18.20 12.37
N GLU A 49 -6.72 -17.97 11.06
CA GLU A 49 -7.72 -18.29 10.04
C GLU A 49 -7.14 -19.20 8.96
N THR A 50 -7.97 -20.14 8.50
CA THR A 50 -7.61 -21.12 7.47
C THR A 50 -8.28 -20.79 6.15
N ILE A 51 -7.91 -19.68 5.53
CA ILE A 51 -8.56 -19.27 4.28
C ILE A 51 -8.06 -20.17 3.11
N PRO A 52 -8.94 -20.63 2.20
CA PRO A 52 -8.53 -21.31 0.98
C PRO A 52 -7.59 -20.45 0.13
N TYR A 53 -6.68 -21.10 -0.60
CA TYR A 53 -5.68 -20.45 -1.47
C TYR A 53 -4.69 -19.48 -0.80
N THR A 54 -4.66 -19.33 0.54
CA THR A 54 -3.73 -18.38 1.21
C THR A 54 -2.26 -18.60 0.89
N ALA A 55 -1.88 -19.84 0.55
CA ALA A 55 -0.51 -20.18 0.16
C ALA A 55 -0.36 -20.55 -1.33
N GLU A 56 -1.42 -20.29 -2.11
CA GLU A 56 -1.40 -20.48 -3.55
C GLU A 56 -0.97 -19.16 -4.19
N HIS A 57 0.29 -19.08 -4.60
CA HIS A 57 0.88 -17.86 -5.16
C HIS A 57 1.05 -17.90 -6.67
N THR A 58 0.62 -18.98 -7.31
CA THR A 58 0.76 -19.19 -8.76
C THR A 58 -0.42 -18.61 -9.55
N ALA A 59 -1.39 -18.02 -8.86
CA ALA A 59 -2.42 -17.11 -9.39
C ALA A 59 -2.46 -15.88 -8.46
N SER A 60 -1.48 -14.98 -8.59
CA SER A 60 -1.27 -13.89 -7.64
C SER A 60 -0.76 -12.63 -8.35
N TYR A 61 -1.04 -11.49 -7.73
CA TYR A 61 -0.57 -10.19 -8.19
C TYR A 61 -0.38 -9.25 -7.02
N GLY A 62 0.39 -8.18 -7.25
CA GLY A 62 0.52 -7.07 -6.33
C GLY A 62 1.85 -7.05 -5.60
N GLY A 63 2.07 -5.95 -4.89
CA GLY A 63 3.26 -5.71 -4.10
C GLY A 63 3.40 -6.73 -2.99
N SER A 64 4.59 -7.33 -2.91
CA SER A 64 4.96 -8.27 -1.89
C SER A 64 5.33 -7.53 -0.60
N ASN A 65 4.36 -7.14 0.23
CA ASN A 65 4.65 -6.48 1.50
C ASN A 65 5.15 -7.51 2.54
N LEU A 66 6.45 -7.84 2.56
CA LEU A 66 7.14 -8.60 3.62
C LEU A 66 6.34 -9.77 4.26
N THR A 67 5.57 -10.51 3.47
CA THR A 67 4.91 -11.73 3.94
C THR A 67 5.88 -12.90 3.76
N THR A 68 5.94 -13.80 4.74
CA THR A 68 6.65 -15.09 4.62
C THR A 68 6.25 -15.87 3.36
N GLN A 69 5.07 -15.57 2.82
CA GLN A 69 4.54 -16.07 1.56
C GLN A 69 5.46 -15.86 0.35
N ASN A 70 6.22 -14.75 0.26
CA ASN A 70 7.16 -14.56 -0.86
C ASN A 70 8.34 -15.53 -0.82
N LEU A 71 8.64 -16.09 0.34
CA LEU A 71 9.68 -17.09 0.52
C LEU A 71 9.33 -18.43 -0.17
N LEU A 72 8.07 -18.61 -0.56
CA LEU A 72 7.57 -19.80 -1.25
C LEU A 72 7.70 -19.69 -2.78
N ASN A 73 7.80 -18.46 -3.30
CA ASN A 73 7.67 -18.20 -4.73
C ASN A 73 8.90 -18.65 -5.51
N ALA A 74 8.63 -19.20 -6.68
CA ALA A 74 9.63 -19.53 -7.69
C ALA A 74 9.80 -18.33 -8.65
N ASN A 75 10.60 -17.34 -8.24
CA ASN A 75 10.78 -16.10 -9.00
C ASN A 75 11.89 -16.21 -10.05
N LEU A 76 11.72 -15.53 -11.20
CA LEU A 76 12.77 -15.38 -12.21
C LEU A 76 14.00 -14.68 -11.64
N ILE A 77 13.76 -13.56 -10.96
CA ILE A 77 14.75 -12.64 -10.39
C ILE A 77 14.42 -12.46 -8.92
N SER A 78 15.43 -12.40 -8.07
CA SER A 78 15.26 -12.00 -6.68
C SER A 78 16.15 -10.82 -6.37
N GLN A 79 15.75 -10.00 -5.40
CA GLN A 79 16.65 -9.08 -4.75
C GLN A 79 17.24 -9.75 -3.51
N VAL A 80 18.56 -9.64 -3.32
CA VAL A 80 19.26 -10.30 -2.22
C VAL A 80 20.17 -9.28 -1.52
N GLY A 81 20.08 -9.22 -0.20
CA GLY A 81 20.98 -8.46 0.66
C GLY A 81 22.12 -9.32 1.19
N VAL A 82 23.34 -8.78 1.13
CA VAL A 82 24.57 -9.35 1.71
C VAL A 82 25.10 -8.41 2.77
N GLY A 83 25.53 -8.97 3.90
CA GLY A 83 25.90 -8.20 5.08
C GLY A 83 24.69 -7.63 5.81
N GLU A 84 24.91 -7.24 7.06
CA GLU A 84 23.89 -6.57 7.87
C GLU A 84 24.30 -5.13 8.14
N ALA A 85 23.30 -4.24 8.17
CA ALA A 85 23.51 -2.88 8.61
C ALA A 85 23.98 -2.89 10.08
N THR A 86 25.11 -2.25 10.36
CA THR A 86 25.60 -2.07 11.73
C THR A 86 25.44 -0.62 12.16
N TYR A 87 25.19 -0.43 13.45
CA TYR A 87 24.85 0.88 14.00
C TYR A 87 25.76 1.22 15.17
N LYS A 88 26.31 2.43 15.15
CA LYS A 88 27.02 3.04 16.27
C LYS A 88 26.08 4.01 16.98
N ASN A 89 25.91 3.81 18.29
CA ASN A 89 25.18 4.75 19.12
C ASN A 89 26.06 6.00 19.34
N LEU A 90 25.55 7.17 18.93
CA LEU A 90 26.21 8.46 19.13
C LEU A 90 25.76 9.14 20.44
N SER A 91 24.48 9.01 20.78
CA SER A 91 23.85 9.50 22.02
C SER A 91 22.46 8.88 22.20
N GLU A 92 21.77 9.14 23.31
CA GLU A 92 20.39 8.67 23.53
C GLU A 92 19.49 9.01 22.31
N GLY A 93 18.99 7.96 21.64
CA GLY A 93 18.14 8.07 20.44
C GLY A 93 18.85 8.40 19.11
N LYS A 94 20.17 8.63 19.09
CA LYS A 94 20.91 8.95 17.85
C LYS A 94 21.86 7.84 17.43
N PHE A 95 21.74 7.42 16.18
CA PHE A 95 22.54 6.36 15.57
C PHE A 95 23.26 6.84 14.33
N GLU A 96 24.46 6.32 14.12
CA GLU A 96 25.16 6.35 12.85
C GLU A 96 25.23 4.94 12.29
N ILE A 97 24.85 4.78 11.03
CA ILE A 97 25.06 3.52 10.31
C ILE A 97 26.55 3.41 9.99
N THR A 98 27.21 2.39 10.55
CA THR A 98 28.63 2.13 10.30
C THR A 98 28.84 1.27 9.07
N ASN A 99 27.99 0.27 8.84
CA ASN A 99 27.95 -0.55 7.63
C ASN A 99 26.52 -0.63 7.10
N VAL A 100 26.37 -0.78 5.79
CA VAL A 100 25.08 -0.92 5.09
C VAL A 100 24.95 -2.34 4.52
N THR A 101 23.73 -2.87 4.47
CA THR A 101 23.45 -4.09 3.70
C THR A 101 23.63 -3.81 2.22
N GLN A 102 24.45 -4.61 1.54
CA GLN A 102 24.73 -4.52 0.10
C GLN A 102 23.73 -5.38 -0.67
N ASN A 103 22.82 -4.76 -1.41
CA ASN A 103 21.77 -5.45 -2.14
C ASN A 103 22.09 -5.54 -3.61
N HIS A 104 21.66 -6.62 -4.24
CA HIS A 104 21.82 -6.80 -5.67
C HIS A 104 20.66 -7.62 -6.21
N LEU A 105 20.50 -7.58 -7.53
CA LEU A 105 19.62 -8.46 -8.26
C LEU A 105 20.35 -9.78 -8.52
N GLU A 106 19.67 -10.89 -8.30
CA GLU A 106 20.16 -12.25 -8.51
C GLU A 106 19.31 -12.92 -9.61
N LEU A 107 19.97 -13.52 -10.61
CA LEU A 107 19.32 -14.34 -11.63
C LEU A 107 18.89 -15.66 -10.98
N THR A 108 17.75 -15.71 -10.28
CA THR A 108 17.33 -16.88 -9.49
C THR A 108 16.99 -18.08 -10.39
N ILE A 109 15.84 -18.02 -11.07
CA ILE A 109 15.40 -19.05 -12.04
C ILE A 109 15.74 -18.63 -13.47
N ALA A 110 15.80 -17.33 -13.73
CA ALA A 110 16.27 -16.80 -15.01
C ALA A 110 17.72 -17.27 -15.27
N LYS A 111 18.01 -17.65 -16.51
CA LYS A 111 19.37 -18.02 -16.94
C LYS A 111 20.07 -16.83 -17.57
N ASP A 112 19.41 -16.13 -18.48
CA ASP A 112 19.91 -14.92 -19.13
C ASP A 112 18.76 -14.00 -19.54
N ILE A 113 19.09 -12.72 -19.69
CA ILE A 113 18.20 -11.66 -20.17
C ILE A 113 18.78 -11.07 -21.45
N ARG A 114 18.01 -11.16 -22.53
CA ARG A 114 18.34 -10.62 -23.84
C ARG A 114 17.54 -9.35 -24.08
N VAL A 115 18.25 -8.24 -24.31
CA VAL A 115 17.70 -6.92 -24.57
C VAL A 115 17.99 -6.55 -26.01
N THR A 116 16.94 -6.35 -26.82
CA THR A 116 17.08 -5.82 -28.18
C THR A 116 16.83 -4.32 -28.13
N LYS A 117 17.87 -3.54 -28.42
CA LYS A 117 17.82 -2.07 -28.40
C LYS A 117 17.04 -1.52 -29.60
N SER A 118 16.74 -0.22 -29.55
CA SER A 118 16.03 0.49 -30.63
C SER A 118 16.74 0.37 -31.99
N ASP A 119 18.07 0.42 -32.02
CA ASP A 119 18.91 0.22 -33.21
C ASP A 119 18.95 -1.24 -33.73
N GLY A 120 18.38 -2.18 -32.97
CA GLY A 120 18.34 -3.60 -33.27
C GLY A 120 19.54 -4.41 -32.82
N SER A 121 20.51 -3.77 -32.17
CA SER A 121 21.61 -4.45 -31.51
C SER A 121 21.10 -5.24 -30.30
N VAL A 122 21.76 -6.35 -30.00
CA VAL A 122 21.34 -7.28 -28.94
C VAL A 122 22.41 -7.34 -27.87
N VAL A 123 22.02 -7.12 -26.62
CA VAL A 123 22.87 -7.30 -25.44
C VAL A 123 22.29 -8.43 -24.61
N ILE A 124 23.17 -9.31 -24.13
CA ILE A 124 22.81 -10.46 -23.30
C ILE A 124 23.46 -10.28 -21.92
N TYR A 125 22.61 -10.29 -20.90
CA TYR A 125 23.00 -10.27 -19.50
C TYR A 125 22.84 -11.67 -18.93
N ASP A 126 23.95 -12.35 -18.68
CA ASP A 126 24.03 -13.79 -18.37
C ASP A 126 24.58 -14.08 -16.97
N ASN A 127 24.80 -13.03 -16.17
CA ASN A 127 25.27 -13.15 -14.79
C ASN A 127 24.72 -12.03 -13.89
N ASP A 128 25.00 -12.16 -12.60
CA ASP A 128 24.54 -11.32 -11.50
C ASP A 128 25.69 -10.90 -10.57
N LYS A 129 26.89 -10.74 -11.14
CA LYS A 129 28.04 -10.18 -10.40
C LYS A 129 27.68 -8.82 -9.81
N HIS A 130 28.29 -8.47 -8.69
CA HIS A 130 27.98 -7.28 -7.89
C HIS A 130 29.15 -6.88 -6.98
N GLU A 131 30.37 -6.95 -7.52
CA GLU A 131 31.62 -6.78 -6.78
C GLU A 131 31.90 -5.33 -6.33
N ILE A 132 31.14 -4.35 -6.82
CA ILE A 132 31.28 -2.94 -6.46
C ILE A 132 30.25 -2.62 -5.39
N GLU A 133 30.73 -2.36 -4.17
CA GLU A 133 29.87 -1.97 -3.06
C GLU A 133 29.15 -0.64 -3.34
N GLY A 134 27.87 -0.58 -2.99
CA GLY A 134 27.11 0.67 -3.02
C GLY A 134 27.65 1.64 -1.98
N ALA A 135 27.75 2.91 -2.37
CA ALA A 135 28.14 3.96 -1.45
C ALA A 135 27.02 4.22 -0.43
N LYS A 136 27.38 4.34 0.85
CA LYS A 136 26.47 4.83 1.89
C LYS A 136 25.99 6.23 1.50
N ASN A 137 24.74 6.32 1.05
CA ASN A 137 24.09 7.61 0.79
C ASN A 137 23.19 7.97 1.97
N GLY A 138 23.54 9.02 2.72
CA GLY A 138 22.82 9.36 3.95
C GLY A 138 22.76 8.20 4.95
N ASN A 139 21.56 7.91 5.47
CA ASN A 139 21.34 6.89 6.49
C ASN A 139 20.48 5.72 5.98
N PHE A 140 20.65 5.29 4.73
CA PHE A 140 20.02 4.05 4.29
C PHE A 140 20.72 2.86 4.95
N SER A 141 19.97 1.97 5.62
CA SER A 141 20.51 0.72 6.18
C SER A 141 20.91 -0.28 5.09
N SER A 142 20.61 0.04 3.84
CA SER A 142 20.75 -0.85 2.71
C SER A 142 20.98 -0.02 1.45
N VAL A 143 21.91 -0.43 0.61
CA VAL A 143 22.26 0.22 -0.66
C VAL A 143 22.36 -0.83 -1.76
N MET A 144 22.27 -0.43 -3.02
CA MET A 144 22.49 -1.34 -4.15
C MET A 144 23.98 -1.42 -4.50
N ALA A 145 24.52 -2.64 -4.49
CA ALA A 145 25.80 -2.98 -5.10
C ALA A 145 25.67 -3.06 -6.62
N SER A 146 26.77 -2.81 -7.32
CA SER A 146 26.86 -2.79 -8.78
C SER A 146 28.01 -3.66 -9.29
N SER A 147 28.17 -3.76 -10.60
CA SER A 147 29.24 -4.55 -11.22
C SER A 147 29.89 -3.81 -12.37
N ALA A 148 31.19 -4.02 -12.53
CA ALA A 148 31.95 -3.62 -13.71
C ALA A 148 31.76 -4.60 -14.88
N ASP A 149 31.22 -5.80 -14.64
CA ASP A 149 30.94 -6.75 -15.70
C ASP A 149 29.75 -6.27 -16.54
N THR A 150 30.03 -5.87 -17.79
CA THR A 150 29.02 -5.38 -18.73
C THR A 150 27.89 -6.37 -19.04
N LYS A 151 28.06 -7.66 -18.70
CA LYS A 151 27.03 -8.71 -18.84
C LYS A 151 26.25 -8.98 -17.54
N SER A 152 26.54 -8.26 -16.46
CA SER A 152 25.80 -8.39 -15.20
C SER A 152 24.50 -7.60 -15.25
N ILE A 153 23.41 -8.17 -14.71
CA ILE A 153 22.16 -7.43 -14.47
C ILE A 153 22.30 -6.32 -13.40
N ASN A 154 23.40 -6.30 -12.66
CA ASN A 154 23.75 -5.23 -11.72
C ASN A 154 24.68 -4.18 -12.33
N HIS A 155 24.99 -4.28 -13.63
CA HIS A 155 25.73 -3.24 -14.33
C HIS A 155 24.82 -2.01 -14.58
N PRO A 156 25.29 -0.76 -14.41
CA PRO A 156 24.45 0.44 -14.59
C PRO A 156 23.74 0.53 -15.96
N ASN A 157 24.40 0.06 -17.02
CA ASN A 157 23.81 0.01 -18.37
C ASN A 157 22.58 -0.92 -18.50
N PHE A 158 22.36 -1.89 -17.60
CA PHE A 158 21.26 -2.85 -17.73
C PHE A 158 19.89 -2.14 -17.78
N LEU A 159 19.58 -1.33 -16.76
CA LEU A 159 18.32 -0.58 -16.72
C LEU A 159 18.24 0.47 -17.84
N ARG A 160 19.37 1.07 -18.21
CA ARG A 160 19.43 2.01 -19.35
C ARG A 160 19.05 1.33 -20.66
N ASP A 161 19.59 0.16 -20.92
CA ASP A 161 19.31 -0.61 -22.13
C ASP A 161 17.84 -1.09 -22.16
N LEU A 162 17.24 -1.37 -20.99
CA LEU A 162 15.82 -1.70 -20.88
C LEU A 162 14.89 -0.50 -21.16
N SER A 163 15.25 0.72 -20.73
CA SER A 163 14.38 1.91 -20.81
C SER A 163 13.99 2.33 -22.24
N THR A 164 14.74 1.88 -23.25
CA THR A 164 14.53 2.23 -24.67
C THR A 164 14.53 0.99 -25.58
N ALA A 165 14.40 -0.19 -24.99
CA ALA A 165 14.44 -1.43 -25.76
C ALA A 165 13.16 -1.63 -26.58
N ARG A 166 13.30 -2.35 -27.69
CA ARG A 166 12.19 -2.79 -28.55
C ARG A 166 11.81 -4.26 -28.35
N LYS A 167 12.56 -4.99 -27.52
CA LYS A 167 12.22 -6.36 -27.11
C LYS A 167 13.00 -6.76 -25.85
N LEU A 168 12.31 -7.38 -24.90
CA LEU A 168 12.90 -8.04 -23.73
C LEU A 168 12.62 -9.55 -23.81
N GLN A 169 13.65 -10.37 -23.62
CA GLN A 169 13.56 -11.82 -23.65
C GLN A 169 14.27 -12.44 -22.44
N ILE A 170 13.63 -13.38 -21.74
CA ILE A 170 14.20 -14.03 -20.55
C ILE A 170 14.15 -15.54 -20.72
N SER A 171 15.30 -16.22 -20.59
CA SER A 171 15.39 -17.68 -20.61
C SER A 171 15.40 -18.25 -19.19
N VAL A 172 15.09 -19.54 -19.06
CA VAL A 172 14.97 -20.24 -17.76
C VAL A 172 16.06 -21.30 -17.62
N LYS A 173 16.63 -21.43 -16.42
CA LYS A 173 17.59 -22.48 -16.07
C LYS A 173 16.95 -23.87 -16.12
N SER A 174 17.69 -24.87 -16.60
CA SER A 174 17.24 -26.27 -16.63
C SER A 174 17.55 -27.02 -15.33
N GLY A 175 16.82 -28.11 -15.06
CA GLY A 175 17.14 -29.07 -13.98
C GLY A 175 16.73 -28.63 -12.57
N ILE A 176 15.99 -27.53 -12.43
CA ILE A 176 15.46 -27.07 -11.15
C ILE A 176 14.27 -27.96 -10.78
N LYS A 177 14.29 -28.59 -9.60
CA LYS A 177 13.22 -29.49 -9.16
C LYS A 177 12.16 -28.76 -8.34
N TRP A 178 10.90 -29.09 -8.61
CA TRP A 178 9.80 -28.80 -7.70
C TRP A 178 9.88 -29.75 -6.48
N VAL A 179 9.64 -29.24 -5.27
CA VAL A 179 9.57 -30.02 -4.03
C VAL A 179 8.16 -30.06 -3.45
N ASP A 180 7.83 -31.14 -2.73
CA ASP A 180 6.58 -31.27 -1.98
C ASP A 180 6.63 -30.56 -0.62
N TRP A 181 5.55 -30.65 0.15
CA TRP A 181 5.44 -30.04 1.49
C TRP A 181 6.36 -30.69 2.55
N GLN A 182 6.91 -31.88 2.28
CA GLN A 182 7.94 -32.51 3.10
C GLN A 182 9.35 -32.06 2.71
N GLY A 183 9.51 -31.41 1.55
CA GLY A 183 10.78 -30.98 0.98
C GLY A 183 11.46 -32.04 0.12
N ASN A 184 10.73 -33.08 -0.30
CA ASN A 184 11.27 -34.08 -1.21
C ASN A 184 11.20 -33.55 -2.64
N ALA A 185 12.27 -33.74 -3.41
CA ALA A 185 12.25 -33.49 -4.85
C ALA A 185 11.22 -34.38 -5.55
N THR A 186 10.38 -33.75 -6.37
CA THR A 186 9.40 -34.43 -7.22
C THR A 186 10.00 -34.78 -8.58
N LYS A 187 9.22 -35.47 -9.42
CA LYS A 187 9.61 -35.74 -10.82
C LYS A 187 9.57 -34.48 -11.71
N TYR A 188 8.83 -33.45 -11.30
CA TYR A 188 8.60 -32.25 -12.12
C TYR A 188 9.78 -31.28 -12.01
N GLU A 189 10.04 -30.58 -13.11
CA GLU A 189 11.05 -29.53 -13.18
C GLU A 189 10.40 -28.18 -13.42
N VAL A 190 11.07 -27.12 -12.98
CA VAL A 190 10.68 -25.75 -13.35
C VAL A 190 10.97 -25.56 -14.84
N LYS A 191 9.95 -25.16 -15.59
CA LYS A 191 10.02 -24.94 -17.05
C LYS A 191 9.55 -23.56 -17.44
N ILE A 192 9.85 -23.16 -18.68
CA ILE A 192 9.40 -21.87 -19.21
C ILE A 192 7.86 -21.78 -19.26
N ASP A 193 7.17 -22.90 -19.53
CA ASP A 193 5.71 -22.99 -19.51
C ASP A 193 5.11 -22.66 -18.13
N ASP A 194 5.86 -22.83 -17.04
CA ASP A 194 5.38 -22.55 -15.68
C ASP A 194 5.07 -21.05 -15.48
N PHE A 195 5.78 -20.18 -16.19
CA PHE A 195 5.56 -18.73 -16.15
C PHE A 195 4.36 -18.32 -17.01
N TRP A 196 4.15 -18.98 -18.14
CA TRP A 196 2.92 -18.81 -18.93
C TRP A 196 1.68 -19.27 -18.15
N TYR A 197 1.76 -20.44 -17.50
CA TYR A 197 0.69 -20.92 -16.61
C TYR A 197 0.37 -19.89 -15.52
N SER A 198 1.39 -19.33 -14.86
CA SER A 198 1.18 -18.35 -13.80
C SER A 198 0.46 -17.08 -14.29
N PHE A 199 0.90 -16.54 -15.43
CA PHE A 199 0.28 -15.36 -16.01
C PHE A 199 -1.20 -15.61 -16.39
N VAL A 200 -1.48 -16.73 -17.08
CA VAL A 200 -2.86 -17.10 -17.47
C VAL A 200 -3.73 -17.37 -16.25
N ARG A 201 -3.22 -18.09 -15.24
CA ARG A 201 -3.92 -18.33 -13.97
C ARG A 201 -4.27 -17.02 -13.27
N THR A 202 -3.35 -16.06 -13.25
CA THR A 202 -3.60 -14.73 -12.69
C THR A 202 -4.67 -13.98 -13.49
N LYS A 203 -4.64 -14.06 -14.83
CA LYS A 203 -5.68 -13.46 -15.69
C LYS A 203 -7.06 -14.11 -15.48
N LEU A 204 -7.12 -15.42 -15.21
CA LEU A 204 -8.34 -16.17 -14.85
C LEU A 204 -8.94 -15.79 -13.48
N LEU A 205 -8.27 -14.96 -12.67
CA LEU A 205 -8.93 -14.35 -11.50
C LEU A 205 -10.04 -13.38 -11.94
N SER A 206 -9.90 -12.77 -13.12
CA SER A 206 -10.93 -11.90 -13.69
C SER A 206 -12.16 -12.72 -14.11
N SER A 207 -13.33 -12.38 -13.57
CA SER A 207 -14.59 -13.12 -13.80
C SER A 207 -14.93 -13.27 -15.29
N ASP A 208 -14.83 -12.20 -16.07
CA ASP A 208 -15.15 -12.22 -17.50
C ASP A 208 -14.18 -13.07 -18.32
N PHE A 209 -12.89 -12.93 -18.07
CA PHE A 209 -11.87 -13.76 -18.74
C PHE A 209 -12.04 -15.23 -18.38
N ARG A 210 -12.31 -15.54 -17.11
CA ARG A 210 -12.53 -16.93 -16.64
C ARG A 210 -13.74 -17.58 -17.32
N ARG A 211 -14.88 -16.89 -17.36
CA ARG A 211 -16.13 -17.41 -17.92
C ARG A 211 -16.07 -17.60 -19.43
N THR A 212 -15.43 -16.66 -20.13
CA THR A 212 -15.20 -16.79 -21.59
C THR A 212 -14.18 -17.89 -21.94
N ASN A 213 -13.34 -18.31 -20.98
CA ASN A 213 -12.34 -19.36 -21.17
C ASN A 213 -12.67 -20.66 -20.41
N GLY A 214 -13.97 -20.93 -20.22
CA GLY A 214 -14.50 -22.22 -19.80
C GLY A 214 -14.83 -22.39 -18.31
N GLY A 215 -14.76 -21.32 -17.52
CA GLY A 215 -15.41 -21.24 -16.20
C GLY A 215 -16.90 -20.90 -16.29
N SER A 216 -17.60 -20.90 -15.16
CA SER A 216 -19.01 -20.52 -15.12
C SER A 216 -19.42 -19.90 -13.78
N LYS A 217 -20.53 -19.15 -13.77
CA LYS A 217 -21.06 -18.54 -12.54
C LYS A 217 -21.51 -19.61 -11.53
N GLU A 218 -22.00 -20.74 -12.02
CA GLU A 218 -22.42 -21.88 -11.20
C GLU A 218 -21.22 -22.53 -10.51
N ILE A 219 -20.09 -22.68 -11.21
CA ILE A 219 -18.84 -23.17 -10.61
C ILE A 219 -18.35 -22.18 -9.55
N ASP A 220 -18.29 -20.89 -9.90
CA ASP A 220 -17.88 -19.83 -8.98
C ASP A 220 -18.72 -19.87 -7.68
N LYS A 221 -20.05 -19.91 -7.81
CA LYS A 221 -21.00 -19.98 -6.69
C LYS A 221 -20.83 -21.25 -5.86
N ASN A 222 -20.63 -22.40 -6.51
CA ASN A 222 -20.40 -23.67 -5.82
C ASN A 222 -19.16 -23.60 -4.90
N LEU A 223 -18.07 -22.99 -5.39
CA LEU A 223 -16.84 -22.86 -4.59
C LEU A 223 -17.00 -21.89 -3.42
N VAL A 224 -17.69 -20.77 -3.63
CA VAL A 224 -17.99 -19.82 -2.54
C VAL A 224 -18.87 -20.49 -1.48
N ASP A 225 -19.98 -21.08 -1.89
CA ASP A 225 -21.00 -21.62 -0.97
C ASP A 225 -20.54 -22.89 -0.26
N ASN A 226 -19.86 -23.81 -0.95
CA ASN A 226 -19.55 -25.14 -0.42
C ASN A 226 -18.10 -25.32 0.04
N TYR A 227 -17.17 -24.44 -0.38
CA TYR A 227 -15.75 -24.54 -0.02
C TYR A 227 -15.23 -23.32 0.75
N GLY A 228 -16.09 -22.32 1.02
CA GLY A 228 -15.74 -21.14 1.81
C GLY A 228 -14.68 -20.27 1.13
N VAL A 229 -14.66 -20.23 -0.20
CA VAL A 229 -13.76 -19.37 -0.96
C VAL A 229 -14.23 -17.92 -0.82
N THR A 230 -13.44 -17.09 -0.14
CA THR A 230 -13.79 -15.67 0.15
C THR A 230 -12.88 -14.66 -0.55
N THR A 231 -11.74 -15.11 -1.08
CA THR A 231 -10.67 -14.27 -1.64
C THR A 231 -10.65 -14.18 -3.16
N ARG A 232 -11.45 -15.00 -3.84
CA ARG A 232 -11.53 -15.07 -5.31
C ARG A 232 -12.88 -15.61 -5.78
N PHE A 233 -13.15 -15.48 -7.08
CA PHE A 233 -14.35 -15.94 -7.80
C PHE A 233 -15.67 -15.21 -7.50
N LYS A 234 -15.62 -14.01 -6.93
CA LYS A 234 -16.78 -13.12 -6.89
C LYS A 234 -17.03 -12.52 -8.27
N ASP A 235 -18.24 -12.01 -8.49
CA ASP A 235 -18.64 -11.41 -9.77
C ASP A 235 -17.74 -10.20 -10.12
N GLN A 236 -17.30 -9.45 -9.11
CA GLN A 236 -16.46 -8.25 -9.23
C GLN A 236 -14.95 -8.52 -9.25
N ASP A 237 -14.50 -9.76 -9.11
CA ASP A 237 -13.06 -10.03 -9.03
C ASP A 237 -12.40 -9.80 -10.40
N SER A 238 -11.28 -9.08 -10.38
CA SER A 238 -10.46 -8.74 -11.54
C SER A 238 -8.96 -8.94 -11.25
N TYR A 239 -8.13 -8.91 -12.30
CA TYR A 239 -6.69 -8.73 -12.19
C TYR A 239 -6.36 -7.23 -12.37
N PRO A 240 -6.28 -6.45 -11.28
CA PRO A 240 -6.22 -5.01 -11.34
C PRO A 240 -4.87 -4.45 -11.80
N ASN A 241 -3.82 -5.27 -11.89
CA ASN A 241 -2.47 -4.80 -12.25
C ASN A 241 -2.08 -5.11 -13.70
N GLU A 242 -3.00 -5.57 -14.55
CA GLU A 242 -2.69 -5.80 -15.96
C GLU A 242 -2.33 -4.50 -16.71
N TYR A 243 -2.98 -3.38 -16.34
CA TYR A 243 -2.73 -2.07 -16.94
C TYR A 243 -1.24 -1.66 -16.84
N LEU A 244 -0.49 -2.18 -15.86
CA LEU A 244 0.93 -1.89 -15.69
C LEU A 244 1.74 -2.27 -16.93
N PHE A 245 1.39 -3.37 -17.62
CA PHE A 245 2.05 -3.73 -18.87
C PHE A 245 1.84 -2.63 -19.92
N SER A 246 0.60 -2.18 -20.09
CA SER A 246 0.28 -1.12 -21.05
C SER A 246 0.91 0.22 -20.68
N LEU A 247 0.91 0.59 -19.39
CA LEU A 247 1.57 1.79 -18.86
C LEU A 247 3.06 1.83 -19.24
N PHE A 248 3.73 0.69 -19.16
CA PHE A 248 5.14 0.56 -19.55
C PHE A 248 5.32 0.23 -21.04
N GLY A 249 4.26 0.32 -21.83
CA GLY A 249 4.30 0.17 -23.28
C GLY A 249 4.40 -1.28 -23.76
N VAL A 250 3.88 -2.27 -23.02
CA VAL A 250 3.95 -3.71 -23.34
C VAL A 250 2.55 -4.29 -23.59
N ASP A 251 2.42 -5.11 -24.64
CA ASP A 251 1.15 -5.74 -25.02
C ASP A 251 0.86 -6.98 -24.16
N SER A 252 0.09 -6.82 -23.09
CA SER A 252 -0.33 -7.93 -22.21
C SER A 252 -1.17 -8.99 -22.93
N SER A 253 -1.84 -8.64 -24.03
CA SER A 253 -2.70 -9.56 -24.75
C SER A 253 -1.93 -10.63 -25.54
N ASN A 254 -0.63 -10.42 -25.76
CA ASN A 254 0.26 -11.44 -26.31
C ASN A 254 0.80 -12.39 -25.23
N LEU A 255 0.69 -12.03 -23.95
CA LEU A 255 1.21 -12.84 -22.85
C LEU A 255 0.27 -14.01 -22.50
N VAL A 256 -1.04 -13.90 -22.79
CA VAL A 256 -1.98 -15.02 -22.61
C VAL A 256 -1.83 -16.12 -23.67
N LYS A 257 -1.20 -15.81 -24.81
CA LYS A 257 -1.00 -16.75 -25.92
C LYS A 257 0.41 -17.34 -25.84
N ARG A 258 0.49 -18.66 -25.63
CA ARG A 258 1.77 -19.36 -25.47
C ARG A 258 2.76 -19.05 -26.60
N ASP A 259 2.32 -19.14 -27.85
CA ASP A 259 3.22 -19.03 -29.02
C ASP A 259 3.78 -17.62 -29.25
N THR A 260 3.15 -16.58 -28.69
CA THR A 260 3.68 -15.21 -28.72
C THR A 260 4.43 -14.85 -27.45
N PHE A 261 4.08 -15.47 -26.32
CA PHE A 261 4.78 -15.24 -25.07
C PHE A 261 6.10 -16.04 -24.98
N ILE A 262 6.15 -17.23 -25.57
CA ILE A 262 7.31 -18.12 -25.56
C ILE A 262 7.84 -18.20 -27.00
N GLU A 263 8.85 -17.38 -27.31
CA GLU A 263 9.52 -17.40 -28.61
C GLU A 263 10.77 -18.27 -28.57
N LYS A 264 11.02 -19.03 -29.63
CA LYS A 264 12.25 -19.83 -29.77
C LYS A 264 13.28 -19.08 -30.60
N VAL A 265 14.44 -18.81 -30.00
CA VAL A 265 15.59 -18.18 -30.67
C VAL A 265 16.81 -19.07 -30.51
N GLU A 266 17.46 -19.45 -31.61
CA GLU A 266 18.68 -20.29 -31.59
C GLU A 266 18.50 -21.59 -30.77
N ASN A 267 17.32 -22.22 -30.88
CA ASN A 267 16.89 -23.40 -30.14
C ASN A 267 16.65 -23.23 -28.63
N ILE A 268 16.70 -22.01 -28.11
CA ILE A 268 16.37 -21.67 -26.72
C ILE A 268 15.00 -21.01 -26.69
N GLU A 269 14.13 -21.43 -25.78
CA GLU A 269 12.84 -20.77 -25.55
C GLU A 269 13.00 -19.58 -24.59
N TYR A 270 12.32 -18.49 -24.90
CA TYR A 270 12.37 -17.22 -24.17
C TYR A 270 10.98 -16.69 -23.87
N LEU A 271 10.76 -16.27 -22.62
CA LEU A 271 9.64 -15.40 -22.26
C LEU A 271 9.88 -14.07 -22.97
N THR A 272 8.98 -13.67 -23.86
CA THR A 272 9.18 -12.53 -24.76
C THR A 272 8.15 -11.45 -24.51
N PHE A 273 8.64 -10.24 -24.28
CA PHE A 273 7.85 -9.04 -24.09
C PHE A 273 8.09 -8.10 -25.26
N ASN A 274 7.01 -7.76 -25.95
CA ASN A 274 7.03 -6.90 -27.13
C ASN A 274 6.38 -5.55 -26.80
N PRO A 275 6.91 -4.46 -27.37
CA PRO A 275 6.34 -3.14 -27.16
C PRO A 275 4.99 -2.99 -27.88
N LEU A 276 4.10 -2.16 -27.32
CA LEU A 276 2.87 -1.68 -27.96
C LEU A 276 3.19 -0.74 -29.14
N LYS A 277 4.31 -0.03 -29.07
CA LYS A 277 4.82 0.92 -30.07
C LYS A 277 6.24 0.50 -30.50
N GLU A 278 7.08 1.44 -30.94
CA GLU A 278 8.47 1.15 -31.34
C GLU A 278 9.35 0.69 -30.17
N THR A 279 9.12 1.23 -28.97
CA THR A 279 9.86 0.93 -27.75
C THR A 279 8.90 0.79 -26.56
N ALA A 280 9.38 0.17 -25.48
CA ALA A 280 8.71 0.06 -24.20
C ALA A 280 9.65 0.46 -23.06
N ASP A 281 9.08 0.92 -21.94
CA ASP A 281 9.82 1.16 -20.71
C ASP A 281 9.99 -0.15 -19.94
N PHE A 282 10.83 -1.04 -20.48
CA PHE A 282 11.06 -2.33 -19.85
C PHE A 282 11.79 -2.19 -18.51
N ALA A 283 12.41 -1.04 -18.20
CA ALA A 283 13.11 -0.85 -16.94
C ALA A 283 12.10 -0.77 -15.77
N ASN A 284 11.12 0.12 -15.89
CA ASN A 284 10.06 0.22 -14.88
C ASN A 284 9.19 -1.03 -14.84
N MET A 285 8.86 -1.62 -16.00
CA MET A 285 8.19 -2.92 -16.03
C MET A 285 9.00 -3.97 -15.26
N PHE A 286 10.29 -4.08 -15.53
CA PHE A 286 11.13 -5.13 -14.96
C PHE A 286 11.14 -5.09 -13.43
N LEU A 287 11.36 -3.90 -12.86
CA LEU A 287 11.36 -3.70 -11.41
C LEU A 287 9.98 -3.94 -10.80
N LYS A 288 8.92 -3.48 -11.46
CA LYS A 288 7.57 -3.59 -10.93
C LYS A 288 6.99 -5.01 -11.04
N THR A 289 7.28 -5.76 -12.11
CA THR A 289 6.65 -7.06 -12.38
C THR A 289 7.51 -8.26 -11.98
N PHE A 290 8.84 -8.18 -12.05
CA PHE A 290 9.71 -9.32 -11.71
C PHE A 290 10.35 -9.20 -10.33
N VAL A 291 10.62 -7.99 -9.84
CA VAL A 291 11.27 -7.80 -8.53
C VAL A 291 10.24 -7.58 -7.41
N ASN A 292 9.22 -6.75 -7.67
CA ASN A 292 8.28 -6.30 -6.63
C ASN A 292 6.91 -7.00 -6.62
N ASN A 293 6.69 -8.01 -7.47
CA ASN A 293 5.35 -8.60 -7.68
C ASN A 293 5.43 -10.12 -7.90
N SER A 294 4.37 -10.83 -7.52
CA SER A 294 4.20 -12.27 -7.67
C SER A 294 3.60 -12.71 -9.02
N VAL A 295 3.23 -11.77 -9.90
CA VAL A 295 2.57 -12.09 -11.20
C VAL A 295 3.40 -13.02 -12.10
N MET A 296 4.73 -13.04 -11.92
CA MET A 296 5.65 -13.91 -12.66
C MET A 296 6.27 -15.00 -11.77
N ALA A 297 5.62 -15.36 -10.64
CA ALA A 297 6.03 -16.52 -9.84
C ALA A 297 5.60 -17.81 -10.53
N ALA A 298 6.52 -18.75 -10.77
CA ALA A 298 6.25 -19.94 -11.59
C ALA A 298 5.10 -20.81 -11.02
N ALA A 299 4.27 -21.38 -11.89
CA ALA A 299 3.23 -22.36 -11.56
C ALA A 299 3.65 -23.75 -12.07
N PRO A 300 3.57 -24.86 -11.30
CA PRO A 300 4.08 -26.16 -11.72
C PRO A 300 3.22 -26.77 -12.84
N SER A 301 3.48 -26.38 -14.10
CA SER A 301 2.59 -26.63 -15.24
C SER A 301 2.40 -28.10 -15.53
N GLU A 302 3.48 -28.90 -15.50
CA GLU A 302 3.41 -30.35 -15.70
C GLU A 302 2.59 -31.05 -14.63
N TYR A 303 2.75 -30.64 -13.37
CA TYR A 303 1.99 -31.21 -12.25
C TYR A 303 0.50 -30.88 -12.37
N ILE A 304 0.18 -29.63 -12.70
CA ILE A 304 -1.20 -29.19 -12.94
C ILE A 304 -1.79 -29.97 -14.10
N LYS A 305 -1.09 -30.05 -15.23
CA LYS A 305 -1.54 -30.73 -16.45
C LYS A 305 -1.81 -32.21 -16.24
N GLU A 306 -1.03 -32.90 -15.41
CA GLU A 306 -1.28 -34.30 -15.09
C GLU A 306 -2.49 -34.53 -14.16
N ASN A 307 -2.91 -33.52 -13.38
CA ASN A 307 -3.85 -33.73 -12.27
C ASN A 307 -5.16 -32.94 -12.36
N TYR A 308 -5.26 -31.89 -13.19
CA TYR A 308 -6.41 -30.97 -13.20
C TYR A 308 -7.76 -31.70 -13.39
N SER A 309 -7.84 -32.67 -14.30
CA SER A 309 -9.07 -33.44 -14.56
C SER A 309 -9.53 -34.19 -13.32
N LYS A 310 -8.60 -34.79 -12.57
CA LYS A 310 -8.88 -35.49 -11.33
C LYS A 310 -9.36 -34.51 -10.26
N TRP A 311 -8.65 -33.41 -10.04
CA TRP A 311 -9.02 -32.45 -9.01
C TRP A 311 -10.37 -31.77 -9.28
N ASN A 312 -10.68 -31.48 -10.54
CA ASN A 312 -11.99 -30.95 -10.95
C ASN A 312 -13.10 -31.98 -10.64
N ALA A 313 -12.88 -33.25 -10.98
CA ALA A 313 -13.82 -34.33 -10.67
C ALA A 313 -14.01 -34.52 -9.15
N ASP A 314 -12.93 -34.49 -8.38
CA ASP A 314 -12.95 -34.60 -6.91
C ASP A 314 -13.80 -33.47 -6.29
N LEU A 315 -13.75 -32.25 -6.85
CA LEU A 315 -14.56 -31.11 -6.41
C LEU A 315 -16.00 -31.12 -6.94
N GLY A 316 -16.34 -32.06 -7.83
CA GLY A 316 -17.65 -32.12 -8.47
C GLY A 316 -17.91 -30.97 -9.46
N ILE A 317 -16.87 -30.43 -10.08
CA ILE A 317 -16.97 -29.34 -11.06
C ILE A 317 -16.52 -29.82 -12.45
N SER A 318 -16.99 -29.14 -13.50
CA SER A 318 -16.65 -29.48 -14.89
C SER A 318 -16.31 -28.25 -15.72
N PRO A 319 -15.25 -27.49 -15.35
CA PRO A 319 -14.77 -26.40 -16.19
C PRO A 319 -14.19 -26.95 -17.51
N THR A 320 -14.20 -26.12 -18.54
CA THR A 320 -13.62 -26.39 -19.86
C THR A 320 -12.50 -25.39 -20.17
N GLY A 321 -11.85 -25.52 -21.34
CA GLY A 321 -10.85 -24.56 -21.84
C GLY A 321 -9.72 -24.27 -20.86
N LEU A 322 -9.21 -23.03 -20.89
CA LEU A 322 -8.10 -22.60 -20.02
C LEU A 322 -8.47 -22.69 -18.54
N ALA A 323 -9.73 -22.41 -18.16
CA ALA A 323 -10.15 -22.54 -16.75
C ALA A 323 -9.95 -23.96 -16.21
N SER A 324 -10.13 -24.98 -17.06
CA SER A 324 -9.86 -26.37 -16.72
C SER A 324 -8.37 -26.69 -16.74
N GLU A 325 -7.69 -26.41 -17.86
CA GLU A 325 -6.29 -26.76 -18.11
C GLU A 325 -5.32 -26.11 -17.12
N MET A 326 -5.65 -24.90 -16.66
CA MET A 326 -4.85 -24.15 -15.70
C MET A 326 -5.15 -24.51 -14.25
N ALA A 327 -6.16 -25.36 -14.00
CA ALA A 327 -6.67 -25.73 -12.68
C ALA A 327 -6.90 -24.52 -11.76
N ILE A 328 -7.44 -23.42 -12.30
CA ILE A 328 -7.64 -22.19 -11.52
C ILE A 328 -8.56 -22.42 -10.31
N TYR A 329 -9.55 -23.29 -10.47
CA TYR A 329 -10.47 -23.67 -9.43
C TYR A 329 -9.92 -24.74 -8.47
N SER A 330 -9.16 -25.71 -8.98
CA SER A 330 -8.92 -26.96 -8.25
C SER A 330 -7.53 -27.13 -7.65
N TYR A 331 -6.53 -26.39 -8.14
CA TYR A 331 -5.22 -26.34 -7.50
C TYR A 331 -5.26 -25.39 -6.30
N GLY A 332 -5.20 -25.95 -5.09
CA GLY A 332 -5.37 -25.22 -3.83
C GLY A 332 -6.69 -25.47 -3.12
N LEU A 333 -7.43 -26.50 -3.54
CA LEU A 333 -8.61 -27.02 -2.84
C LEU A 333 -8.56 -28.54 -2.80
N ILE A 334 -8.94 -29.11 -1.65
CA ILE A 334 -9.05 -30.55 -1.48
C ILE A 334 -10.41 -30.87 -0.81
N PRO A 335 -11.33 -31.58 -1.49
CA PRO A 335 -12.64 -31.90 -0.92
C PRO A 335 -12.53 -32.83 0.27
N GLY A 336 -13.38 -32.62 1.28
CA GLY A 336 -13.45 -33.43 2.50
C GLY A 336 -12.19 -33.40 3.39
N LYS A 337 -11.21 -32.55 3.09
CA LYS A 337 -10.03 -32.31 3.94
C LYS A 337 -10.18 -31.00 4.70
N SER A 338 -9.55 -30.96 5.87
CA SER A 338 -9.42 -29.70 6.61
C SER A 338 -8.71 -28.67 5.75
N GLN A 339 -9.11 -27.40 5.83
CA GLN A 339 -8.40 -26.28 5.21
C GLN A 339 -6.92 -26.22 5.66
N LEU A 340 -6.58 -26.88 6.78
CA LEU A 340 -5.22 -27.09 7.24
C LEU A 340 -4.39 -27.98 6.31
N ASP A 341 -4.95 -28.90 5.55
CA ASP A 341 -4.21 -29.83 4.68
C ASP A 341 -4.03 -29.33 3.24
N ILE A 342 -4.69 -28.21 2.87
CA ILE A 342 -4.64 -27.66 1.50
C ILE A 342 -3.20 -27.43 1.02
N TYR A 343 -2.29 -27.04 1.91
CA TYR A 343 -0.89 -26.79 1.56
C TYR A 343 -0.14 -28.01 1.00
N LYS A 344 -0.64 -29.21 1.27
CA LYS A 344 -0.03 -30.47 0.85
C LYS A 344 -0.20 -30.74 -0.64
N GLN A 345 -1.11 -30.03 -1.31
CA GLN A 345 -1.27 -30.09 -2.76
C GLN A 345 -0.24 -29.21 -3.48
N TYR A 346 0.36 -28.21 -2.83
CA TYR A 346 1.27 -27.29 -3.50
C TYR A 346 2.67 -27.89 -3.69
N LEU A 347 3.29 -27.51 -4.80
CA LEU A 347 4.73 -27.69 -5.03
C LEU A 347 5.46 -26.36 -4.88
N TYR A 348 6.72 -26.43 -4.46
CA TYR A 348 7.55 -25.28 -4.17
C TYR A 348 8.89 -25.35 -4.92
N ALA A 349 9.38 -24.22 -5.41
CA ALA A 349 10.73 -24.09 -5.94
C ALA A 349 11.44 -22.81 -5.45
N GLY A 350 10.81 -22.08 -4.51
CA GLY A 350 11.41 -20.97 -3.81
C GLY A 350 12.41 -21.39 -2.72
N PRO A 351 13.01 -20.42 -2.00
CA PRO A 351 13.98 -20.68 -0.93
C PRO A 351 13.41 -21.45 0.26
N TYR A 352 12.09 -21.40 0.47
CA TYR A 352 11.38 -22.14 1.50
C TYR A 352 10.16 -22.88 0.93
N TYR A 353 9.68 -23.87 1.67
CA TYR A 353 8.41 -24.55 1.42
C TYR A 353 7.58 -24.55 2.70
N MET A 354 6.26 -24.50 2.57
CA MET A 354 5.39 -24.65 3.74
C MET A 354 5.33 -26.12 4.16
N ASN A 355 5.75 -26.37 5.39
CA ASN A 355 5.82 -27.71 5.95
C ASN A 355 4.61 -28.06 6.82
N SER A 356 4.05 -27.10 7.55
CA SER A 356 2.85 -27.37 8.35
C SER A 356 2.00 -26.12 8.65
N ARG A 357 0.72 -26.39 8.91
CA ARG A 357 -0.27 -25.47 9.48
C ARG A 357 -0.94 -26.15 10.66
N ASN A 358 -0.94 -25.52 11.83
CA ASN A 358 -1.48 -26.11 13.05
C ASN A 358 -2.44 -25.12 13.73
N SER A 359 -3.73 -25.46 13.75
CA SER A 359 -4.77 -24.65 14.39
C SER A 359 -4.75 -24.71 15.91
N ILE A 360 -4.20 -25.78 16.52
CA ILE A 360 -4.12 -25.94 17.97
C ILE A 360 -3.04 -25.01 18.53
N THR A 361 -1.87 -25.00 17.91
CA THR A 361 -0.77 -24.10 18.30
C THR A 361 -0.87 -22.73 17.63
N GLN A 362 -1.81 -22.55 16.69
CA GLN A 362 -2.00 -21.36 15.88
C GLN A 362 -0.71 -20.95 15.15
N THR A 363 -0.05 -21.90 14.50
CA THR A 363 1.26 -21.70 13.87
C THR A 363 1.32 -22.18 12.42
N ASN A 364 2.01 -21.44 11.58
CA ASN A 364 2.49 -21.90 10.26
C ASN A 364 4.01 -22.09 10.32
N ILE A 365 4.51 -23.17 9.72
CA ILE A 365 5.94 -23.50 9.68
C ILE A 365 6.41 -23.64 8.24
N PHE A 366 7.45 -22.90 7.89
CA PHE A 366 8.12 -22.93 6.61
C PHE A 366 9.56 -23.40 6.79
N LYS A 367 10.04 -24.30 5.92
CA LYS A 367 11.37 -24.90 6.02
C LYS A 367 12.22 -24.59 4.80
N LYS A 368 13.53 -24.46 5.00
CA LYS A 368 14.50 -24.20 3.94
C LYS A 368 14.44 -25.30 2.89
N ASN A 369 14.32 -24.90 1.62
CA ASN A 369 14.36 -25.78 0.48
C ASN A 369 15.81 -26.15 0.13
N LYS A 370 16.22 -27.39 0.42
CA LYS A 370 17.57 -27.91 0.08
C LYS A 370 17.77 -28.12 -1.43
N HIS A 371 16.68 -28.11 -2.20
CA HIS A 371 16.71 -28.21 -3.67
C HIS A 371 16.61 -26.84 -4.35
N PHE A 372 16.65 -25.74 -3.61
CA PHE A 372 16.65 -24.39 -4.18
C PHE A 372 17.83 -24.20 -5.16
N VAL A 373 17.57 -23.46 -6.24
CA VAL A 373 18.51 -23.29 -7.36
C VAL A 373 19.80 -22.59 -6.94
N ILE A 374 19.72 -21.67 -5.98
CA ILE A 374 20.89 -20.94 -5.47
C ILE A 374 21.61 -21.82 -4.43
N LYS A 375 22.63 -22.54 -4.88
CA LYS A 375 23.43 -23.46 -4.05
C LYS A 375 24.11 -22.76 -2.88
N SER A 376 24.55 -21.52 -3.06
CA SER A 376 25.13 -20.72 -1.99
C SER A 376 24.16 -20.50 -0.82
N PHE A 377 22.85 -20.60 -1.04
CA PHE A 377 21.82 -20.54 0.00
C PHE A 377 21.37 -21.94 0.45
N ALA A 378 21.08 -22.83 -0.50
CA ALA A 378 20.58 -24.18 -0.21
C ALA A 378 21.55 -24.96 0.70
N ASP A 379 22.85 -24.85 0.42
CA ASP A 379 23.91 -25.59 1.10
C ASP A 379 24.47 -24.83 2.31
N ALA A 380 24.10 -23.56 2.50
CA ALA A 380 24.56 -22.75 3.62
C ALA A 380 24.08 -23.32 4.97
N LYS A 381 24.99 -23.32 5.95
CA LYS A 381 24.70 -23.73 7.34
C LYS A 381 24.26 -22.56 8.23
N ASN A 382 24.64 -21.34 7.84
CA ASN A 382 24.43 -20.09 8.55
C ASN A 382 23.24 -19.28 7.99
N VAL A 383 22.17 -19.96 7.58
CA VAL A 383 20.92 -19.35 7.09
C VAL A 383 19.76 -19.77 7.99
N VAL A 384 18.66 -19.02 7.93
CA VAL A 384 17.41 -19.42 8.59
C VAL A 384 16.94 -20.74 7.98
N ASN A 385 16.86 -21.81 8.78
CA ASN A 385 16.36 -23.12 8.36
C ASN A 385 14.83 -23.22 8.51
N GLU A 386 14.25 -22.49 9.46
CA GLU A 386 12.82 -22.52 9.76
C GLU A 386 12.27 -21.11 9.98
N TYR A 387 11.23 -20.74 9.24
CA TYR A 387 10.39 -19.58 9.52
C TYR A 387 9.11 -20.05 10.22
N VAL A 388 8.76 -19.40 11.32
CA VAL A 388 7.56 -19.70 12.11
C VAL A 388 6.70 -18.44 12.20
N GLU A 389 5.45 -18.55 11.77
CA GLU A 389 4.43 -17.55 12.08
C GLU A 389 3.51 -18.08 13.15
N LYS A 390 3.37 -17.33 14.23
CA LYS A 390 2.50 -17.67 15.34
C LYS A 390 1.45 -16.59 15.55
N TYR A 391 0.21 -17.01 15.70
CA TYR A 391 -0.93 -16.13 15.89
C TYR A 391 -1.33 -16.19 17.36
N VAL A 392 -1.47 -15.02 17.97
CA VAL A 392 -1.84 -14.87 19.38
C VAL A 392 -3.12 -14.06 19.43
N GLU A 393 -4.22 -14.74 19.74
CA GLU A 393 -5.51 -14.08 19.91
C GLU A 393 -5.48 -13.04 21.03
N LYS A 394 -6.22 -11.93 20.87
CA LYS A 394 -6.09 -10.65 21.59
C LYS A 394 -5.73 -10.82 23.10
N LYS A 395 -4.54 -10.34 23.48
CA LYS A 395 -4.09 -10.13 24.86
C LYS A 395 -3.60 -8.70 25.06
N ASP A 396 -4.05 -8.02 26.11
CA ASP A 396 -3.59 -6.67 26.47
C ASP A 396 -2.07 -6.62 26.74
N SER A 397 -1.48 -7.77 27.11
CA SER A 397 -0.05 -7.92 27.37
C SER A 397 0.79 -8.28 26.13
N PHE A 398 0.19 -8.42 24.93
CA PHE A 398 0.88 -8.96 23.75
C PHE A 398 2.23 -8.29 23.47
N ALA A 399 2.29 -6.96 23.45
CA ALA A 399 3.51 -6.22 23.16
C ALA A 399 4.61 -6.48 24.21
N SER A 400 4.27 -6.43 25.50
CA SER A 400 5.19 -6.73 26.60
C SER A 400 5.67 -8.19 26.56
N ASP A 401 4.76 -9.15 26.36
CA ASP A 401 5.10 -10.58 26.30
C ASP A 401 6.00 -10.87 25.10
N ASN A 402 5.71 -10.26 23.94
CA ASN A 402 6.52 -10.42 22.74
C ASN A 402 7.91 -9.77 22.89
N PHE A 403 8.01 -8.65 23.61
CA PHE A 403 9.30 -8.05 23.95
C PHE A 403 10.14 -8.94 24.87
N LEU A 404 9.53 -9.62 25.85
CA LEU A 404 10.25 -10.59 26.68
C LEU A 404 10.77 -11.77 25.88
N LEU A 405 9.95 -12.34 24.98
CA LEU A 405 10.38 -13.40 24.06
C LEU A 405 11.49 -12.90 23.12
N PHE A 406 11.43 -11.63 22.72
CA PHE A 406 12.44 -11.02 21.86
C PHE A 406 13.77 -10.94 22.59
N LYS A 407 13.79 -10.47 23.84
CA LYS A 407 15.00 -10.44 24.69
C LYS A 407 15.56 -11.83 24.95
N ALA A 408 14.70 -12.83 25.15
CA ALA A 408 15.11 -14.23 25.29
C ALA A 408 15.66 -14.83 23.98
N GLY A 409 15.41 -14.18 22.84
CA GLY A 409 15.84 -14.61 21.52
C GLY A 409 14.89 -15.61 20.83
N ASP A 410 13.74 -15.90 21.44
CA ASP A 410 12.73 -16.83 20.93
C ASP A 410 11.97 -16.26 19.72
N VAL A 411 11.77 -14.94 19.68
CA VAL A 411 11.17 -14.25 18.52
C VAL A 411 12.18 -13.34 17.85
N ALA A 412 12.06 -13.27 16.52
CA ALA A 412 13.00 -12.57 15.67
C ALA A 412 12.75 -11.06 15.60
N ALA A 413 11.54 -10.61 15.95
CA ALA A 413 11.15 -9.21 15.91
C ALA A 413 10.07 -8.85 16.93
N THR A 414 10.05 -7.59 17.33
CA THR A 414 8.96 -7.01 18.14
C THR A 414 8.74 -5.55 17.80
N ASP A 415 7.51 -5.06 17.95
CA ASP A 415 7.13 -3.69 17.63
C ASP A 415 7.53 -2.73 18.78
N TYR A 416 8.55 -1.90 18.54
CA TYR A 416 9.04 -0.84 19.41
C TYR A 416 7.98 0.21 19.75
N THR A 417 7.09 0.57 18.81
CA THR A 417 6.06 1.59 19.08
C THR A 417 4.99 1.10 20.04
N ALA A 418 4.73 -0.20 20.04
CA ALA A 418 3.79 -0.83 20.96
C ALA A 418 4.35 -1.03 22.38
N LEU A 419 5.65 -0.80 22.60
CA LEU A 419 6.29 -0.94 23.91
C LEU A 419 5.95 0.21 24.87
N LYS A 420 5.96 -0.10 26.17
CA LYS A 420 5.88 0.91 27.24
C LYS A 420 7.16 1.74 27.28
N GLU A 421 7.09 2.97 27.81
CA GLU A 421 8.27 3.85 27.88
C GLU A 421 9.45 3.25 28.67
N SER A 422 9.17 2.44 29.71
CA SER A 422 10.21 1.70 30.44
C SER A 422 10.88 0.61 29.59
N GLU A 423 10.10 -0.11 28.78
CA GLU A 423 10.60 -1.16 27.87
C GLU A 423 11.35 -0.53 26.69
N LYS A 424 10.87 0.63 26.20
CA LYS A 424 11.58 1.44 25.23
C LYS A 424 12.94 1.85 25.78
N ALA A 425 12.99 2.41 26.99
CA ALA A 425 14.24 2.81 27.64
C ALA A 425 15.20 1.62 27.82
N GLU A 426 14.70 0.46 28.23
CA GLU A 426 15.48 -0.78 28.30
C GLU A 426 16.04 -1.17 26.92
N ALA A 427 15.19 -1.23 25.89
CA ALA A 427 15.61 -1.46 24.52
C ALA A 427 16.64 -0.44 24.04
N LYS A 428 16.58 0.83 24.52
CA LYS A 428 17.56 1.86 24.15
C LYS A 428 18.96 1.57 24.70
N VAL A 429 19.05 0.99 25.88
CA VAL A 429 20.32 0.64 26.53
C VAL A 429 20.93 -0.60 25.88
N GLU A 430 20.10 -1.60 25.57
CA GLU A 430 20.52 -2.86 24.95
C GLU A 430 20.66 -2.80 23.42
N TRP A 431 20.38 -1.65 22.78
CA TRP A 431 20.40 -1.49 21.32
C TRP A 431 21.70 -1.93 20.63
N ARG A 432 22.82 -1.99 21.35
CA ARG A 432 24.08 -2.55 20.82
C ARG A 432 23.97 -4.02 20.39
N GLN A 433 22.98 -4.75 20.90
CA GLN A 433 22.75 -6.18 20.62
C GLN A 433 21.64 -6.44 19.59
N TYR A 434 20.91 -5.41 19.15
CA TYR A 434 19.74 -5.55 18.29
C TYR A 434 19.94 -4.82 16.96
N ASN A 435 19.61 -5.50 15.85
CA ASN A 435 19.49 -4.85 14.57
C ASN A 435 18.20 -4.04 14.55
N VAL A 436 18.31 -2.74 14.34
CA VAL A 436 17.13 -1.88 14.21
C VAL A 436 17.02 -1.45 12.76
N PRO A 437 16.21 -2.13 11.92
CA PRO A 437 16.06 -1.75 10.53
C PRO A 437 15.58 -0.31 10.48
N GLN A 438 16.19 0.52 9.64
CA GLN A 438 15.65 1.83 9.33
C GLN A 438 14.90 1.71 8.01
N GLN A 439 13.57 1.61 8.07
CA GLN A 439 12.72 1.76 6.89
C GLN A 439 12.09 3.13 6.98
N ARG A 440 12.18 3.90 5.90
CA ARG A 440 11.28 5.03 5.73
C ARG A 440 9.88 4.43 5.59
N THR A 441 8.94 4.88 6.42
CA THR A 441 7.54 4.51 6.23
C THR A 441 7.08 5.14 4.93
N SER A 442 7.02 4.35 3.86
CA SER A 442 6.22 4.68 2.69
C SER A 442 4.76 4.75 3.13
N LEU A 443 4.02 5.77 2.71
CA LEU A 443 2.58 5.85 2.94
C LEU A 443 1.90 4.72 2.17
N LEU A 444 1.67 3.59 2.82
CA LEU A 444 1.03 2.42 2.21
C LEU A 444 -0.50 2.54 2.20
N MET A 445 -1.06 3.42 3.05
CA MET A 445 -2.50 3.62 3.14
C MET A 445 -2.84 5.10 3.27
N ARG A 446 -3.71 5.58 2.39
CA ARG A 446 -4.27 6.92 2.38
C ARG A 446 -5.73 6.80 2.79
N THR A 447 -6.15 7.45 3.86
CA THR A 447 -7.57 7.74 4.00
C THR A 447 -7.89 8.89 3.04
N LEU A 448 -8.89 8.78 2.18
CA LEU A 448 -9.35 9.88 1.31
C LEU A 448 -10.77 10.30 1.71
N PRO A 449 -11.13 11.58 1.56
CA PRO A 449 -12.50 12.00 1.82
C PRO A 449 -13.42 11.48 0.71
N VAL A 450 -14.62 11.04 1.08
CA VAL A 450 -15.60 10.47 0.14
C VAL A 450 -16.36 11.62 -0.52
N VAL A 451 -16.14 11.80 -1.82
CA VAL A 451 -16.81 12.82 -2.64
C VAL A 451 -18.28 12.48 -2.81
N GLN A 452 -18.56 11.18 -2.91
CA GLN A 452 -19.86 10.67 -3.28
C GLN A 452 -20.15 9.36 -2.54
N PRO A 453 -21.03 9.37 -1.52
CA PRO A 453 -21.45 8.15 -0.85
C PRO A 453 -22.12 7.20 -1.84
N SER A 454 -21.73 5.92 -1.80
CA SER A 454 -22.29 4.90 -2.70
C SER A 454 -23.68 4.46 -2.28
N LYS A 455 -24.55 4.16 -3.26
CA LYS A 455 -25.82 3.49 -2.99
C LYS A 455 -25.60 2.20 -2.21
N LEU A 456 -26.59 1.87 -1.37
CA LEU A 456 -26.58 0.62 -0.62
C LEU A 456 -26.93 -0.58 -1.49
N ASP A 457 -27.70 -0.38 -2.56
CA ASP A 457 -28.07 -1.39 -3.56
C ASP A 457 -28.42 -0.69 -4.88
N THR A 458 -28.30 -1.40 -6.01
CA THR A 458 -28.74 -0.90 -7.32
C THR A 458 -30.26 -0.88 -7.47
N ASP A 459 -30.95 -1.78 -6.75
CA ASP A 459 -32.41 -1.78 -6.64
C ASP A 459 -32.83 -0.83 -5.50
N GLU A 460 -33.66 0.16 -5.83
CA GLU A 460 -34.05 1.20 -4.87
C GLU A 460 -34.80 0.63 -3.66
N ALA A 461 -35.63 -0.41 -3.83
CA ALA A 461 -36.39 -1.01 -2.73
C ALA A 461 -35.47 -1.78 -1.78
N LYS A 462 -34.49 -2.51 -2.31
CA LYS A 462 -33.44 -3.16 -1.51
C LYS A 462 -32.54 -2.14 -0.83
N ALA A 463 -32.17 -1.06 -1.53
CA ALA A 463 -31.38 0.03 -0.96
C ALA A 463 -32.13 0.68 0.20
N LYS A 464 -33.44 0.93 0.05
CA LYS A 464 -34.30 1.45 1.11
C LYS A 464 -34.38 0.51 2.30
N ALA A 465 -34.57 -0.79 2.06
CA ALA A 465 -34.61 -1.79 3.13
C ALA A 465 -33.27 -1.90 3.87
N ALA A 466 -32.13 -1.75 3.18
CA ALA A 466 -30.81 -1.69 3.79
C ALA A 466 -30.59 -0.39 4.58
N PHE A 467 -31.04 0.75 4.04
CA PHE A 467 -30.99 2.05 4.68
C PHE A 467 -31.76 2.05 6.00
N ASP A 468 -32.99 1.54 6.00
CA ASP A 468 -33.85 1.51 7.19
C ASP A 468 -33.27 0.66 8.33
N LYS A 469 -32.46 -0.35 8.02
CA LYS A 469 -31.72 -1.15 9.03
C LYS A 469 -30.56 -0.38 9.65
N LEU A 470 -30.01 0.59 8.93
CA LEU A 470 -28.87 1.41 9.35
C LEU A 470 -29.30 2.75 9.95
N VAL A 471 -30.59 3.07 9.90
CA VAL A 471 -31.17 4.25 10.52
C VAL A 471 -31.66 3.92 11.93
N SER A 472 -31.22 4.71 12.90
CA SER A 472 -31.72 4.66 14.28
C SER A 472 -32.07 6.06 14.74
N ASN A 473 -33.24 6.24 15.36
CA ASN A 473 -33.75 7.55 15.77
C ASN A 473 -33.78 8.59 14.63
N GLY A 474 -34.02 8.15 13.39
CA GLY A 474 -34.03 9.02 12.21
C GLY A 474 -32.64 9.45 11.71
N GLU A 475 -31.56 8.92 12.27
CA GLU A 475 -30.18 9.23 11.87
C GLU A 475 -29.52 8.00 11.25
N TYR A 476 -28.81 8.19 10.13
CA TYR A 476 -28.03 7.13 9.52
C TYR A 476 -26.78 6.83 10.35
N LYS A 477 -26.38 5.54 10.39
CA LYS A 477 -25.33 5.02 11.27
C LYS A 477 -24.02 5.84 11.31
N TYR A 478 -23.65 6.53 10.24
CA TYR A 478 -22.39 7.28 10.17
C TYR A 478 -22.57 8.81 10.24
N TYR A 479 -23.76 9.35 9.98
CA TYR A 479 -24.00 10.79 9.97
C TYR A 479 -25.50 11.10 9.91
N ASN A 480 -25.88 12.34 10.27
CA ASN A 480 -27.24 12.83 10.10
C ASN A 480 -27.43 13.66 8.81
N ASP A 481 -28.67 13.98 8.47
CA ASP A 481 -29.00 14.74 7.25
C ASP A 481 -28.40 16.14 7.23
N ASN A 482 -28.24 16.80 8.39
CA ASN A 482 -27.60 18.11 8.46
C ASN A 482 -26.13 18.03 8.03
N PHE A 483 -25.41 17.00 8.46
CA PHE A 483 -24.06 16.74 7.99
C PHE A 483 -24.03 16.41 6.49
N ALA A 484 -24.93 15.53 6.01
CA ALA A 484 -24.97 15.13 4.62
C ALA A 484 -25.24 16.33 3.68
N LYS A 485 -26.18 17.21 4.05
CA LYS A 485 -26.48 18.44 3.28
C LYS A 485 -25.30 19.41 3.28
N LEU A 486 -24.61 19.58 4.41
CA LEU A 486 -23.45 20.47 4.49
C LEU A 486 -22.29 19.98 3.62
N MET A 487 -22.04 18.66 3.63
CA MET A 487 -20.92 18.02 2.93
C MET A 487 -21.18 17.82 1.43
N TRP A 488 -22.38 17.37 1.07
CA TRP A 488 -22.71 16.87 -0.27
C TRP A 488 -23.93 17.55 -0.91
N GLY A 489 -24.68 18.36 -0.15
CA GLY A 489 -25.84 19.10 -0.68
C GLY A 489 -27.13 18.27 -0.76
N ALA A 490 -27.17 17.10 -0.14
CA ALA A 490 -28.30 16.15 -0.19
C ALA A 490 -28.49 15.42 1.15
N THR A 491 -29.66 14.83 1.37
CA THR A 491 -29.92 13.97 2.54
C THR A 491 -29.23 12.61 2.42
N ALA A 492 -29.11 11.87 3.53
CA ALA A 492 -28.55 10.52 3.51
C ALA A 492 -29.35 9.58 2.59
N GLU A 493 -30.69 9.67 2.61
CA GLU A 493 -31.56 8.86 1.76
C GLU A 493 -31.42 9.23 0.27
N GLU A 494 -31.32 10.52 -0.06
CA GLU A 494 -31.10 10.96 -1.45
C GLU A 494 -29.79 10.42 -2.02
N LEU A 495 -28.74 10.33 -1.20
CA LEU A 495 -27.43 9.83 -1.61
C LEU A 495 -27.38 8.31 -1.70
N LEU A 496 -27.85 7.62 -0.64
CA LEU A 496 -27.63 6.19 -0.43
C LEU A 496 -28.74 5.29 -0.99
N VAL A 497 -29.93 5.84 -1.26
CA VAL A 497 -31.07 5.10 -1.82
C VAL A 497 -31.33 5.57 -3.25
N LYS A 498 -31.55 6.87 -3.46
CA LYS A 498 -31.91 7.41 -4.78
C LYS A 498 -30.73 7.59 -5.71
N GLY A 499 -29.60 8.07 -5.19
CA GLY A 499 -28.34 8.32 -5.92
C GLY A 499 -28.47 9.29 -7.09
N THR A 500 -29.40 10.24 -7.05
CA THR A 500 -29.68 11.13 -8.19
C THR A 500 -29.00 12.50 -8.07
N LYS A 501 -28.29 12.78 -6.98
CA LYS A 501 -27.72 14.10 -6.69
C LYS A 501 -26.24 14.15 -7.06
N SER A 502 -25.84 15.13 -7.87
CA SER A 502 -24.43 15.44 -8.04
C SER A 502 -23.90 16.15 -6.80
N THR A 503 -22.74 15.71 -6.31
CA THR A 503 -22.09 16.22 -5.10
C THR A 503 -20.87 17.08 -5.42
N THR A 504 -20.40 17.09 -6.67
CA THR A 504 -19.13 17.66 -7.12
C THR A 504 -18.97 19.12 -6.72
N GLU A 505 -19.93 19.97 -7.09
CA GLU A 505 -19.85 21.41 -6.77
C GLU A 505 -19.83 21.64 -5.26
N THR A 506 -20.78 21.07 -4.51
CA THR A 506 -20.84 21.23 -3.05
C THR A 506 -19.56 20.77 -2.36
N PHE A 507 -19.01 19.64 -2.80
CA PHE A 507 -17.87 18.98 -2.15
C PHE A 507 -16.52 19.64 -2.50
N TYR A 508 -16.34 20.08 -3.74
CA TYR A 508 -15.05 20.61 -4.23
C TYR A 508 -14.98 22.12 -4.36
N HIS A 509 -16.09 22.84 -4.36
CA HIS A 509 -16.12 24.31 -4.49
C HIS A 509 -17.04 24.96 -3.44
N GLY A 510 -18.09 24.27 -2.99
CA GLY A 510 -19.10 24.82 -2.08
C GLY A 510 -18.84 24.60 -0.59
N THR A 511 -19.93 24.41 0.15
CA THR A 511 -19.91 24.30 1.62
C THR A 511 -19.09 23.12 2.12
N GLY A 512 -19.06 22.00 1.38
CA GLY A 512 -18.27 20.83 1.74
C GLY A 512 -16.77 21.09 1.69
N LEU A 513 -16.28 21.84 0.70
CA LEU A 513 -14.87 22.25 0.64
C LEU A 513 -14.52 23.11 1.86
N ARG A 514 -15.32 24.16 2.12
CA ARG A 514 -15.11 25.07 3.26
C ARG A 514 -15.12 24.31 4.57
N PHE A 515 -16.09 23.42 4.78
CA PHE A 515 -16.22 22.64 6.00
C PHE A 515 -14.99 21.76 6.26
N ARG A 516 -14.53 20.99 5.27
CA ARG A 516 -13.36 20.09 5.39
C ARG A 516 -12.05 20.86 5.61
N THR A 517 -11.83 21.92 4.84
CA THR A 517 -10.60 22.72 4.94
C THR A 517 -10.47 23.43 6.28
N LEU A 518 -11.59 23.87 6.88
CA LEU A 518 -11.61 24.42 8.23
C LEU A 518 -11.16 23.40 9.28
N PHE A 519 -11.56 22.13 9.22
CA PHE A 519 -11.10 21.13 10.20
C PHE A 519 -9.62 20.83 10.08
N GLN A 520 -9.12 20.63 8.86
CA GLN A 520 -7.70 20.41 8.63
C GLN A 520 -6.87 21.63 9.09
N ALA A 521 -7.41 22.84 8.92
CA ALA A 521 -6.79 24.08 9.39
C ALA A 521 -6.91 24.30 10.91
N ALA A 522 -7.85 23.66 11.61
CA ALA A 522 -8.02 23.80 13.06
C ALA A 522 -7.02 22.96 13.86
N TRP A 523 -6.67 21.78 13.33
CA TRP A 523 -5.94 20.73 14.04
C TRP A 523 -4.44 20.80 13.82
N ASN A 524 -3.68 20.88 14.92
CA ASN A 524 -2.22 20.83 14.88
C ASN A 524 -1.73 19.37 14.74
N TYR A 525 -1.55 18.94 13.49
CA TYR A 525 -1.08 17.61 13.17
C TYR A 525 0.33 17.30 13.71
N ALA A 526 1.21 18.30 13.87
CA ALA A 526 2.56 18.09 14.40
C ALA A 526 2.51 17.67 15.87
N LYS A 527 1.65 18.33 16.67
CA LYS A 527 1.42 17.96 18.06
C LYS A 527 0.85 16.54 18.18
N ASN A 528 -0.14 16.22 17.36
CA ASN A 528 -0.78 14.91 17.36
C ASN A 528 0.20 13.77 17.02
N VAL A 529 1.00 13.93 15.96
CA VAL A 529 2.03 12.97 15.58
C VAL A 529 3.10 12.83 16.66
N GLY A 530 3.53 13.93 17.27
CA GLY A 530 4.50 13.91 18.37
C GLY A 530 4.01 13.10 19.58
N GLU A 531 2.73 13.17 19.94
CA GLU A 531 2.19 12.38 21.07
C GLU A 531 2.05 10.90 20.76
N LEU A 532 1.56 10.58 19.56
CA LEU A 532 1.33 9.20 19.11
C LEU A 532 2.66 8.47 18.89
N LEU A 533 3.61 9.12 18.20
CA LEU A 533 4.78 8.46 17.62
C LEU A 533 6.13 9.00 18.13
N GLY A 534 6.15 10.18 18.76
CA GLY A 534 7.37 10.83 19.27
C GLY A 534 7.98 11.86 18.30
N ASP A 535 9.05 12.52 18.75
CA ASP A 535 9.67 13.66 18.04
C ASP A 535 10.32 13.31 16.70
N GLU A 536 10.57 12.02 16.50
CA GLU A 536 11.15 11.40 15.32
C GLU A 536 10.23 11.44 14.08
N TYR A 537 8.94 11.75 14.27
CA TYR A 537 7.95 11.79 13.21
C TYR A 537 7.43 13.22 13.00
N THR A 538 7.06 13.53 11.77
CA THR A 538 6.38 14.75 11.37
C THR A 538 5.02 14.42 10.78
N SER A 539 4.08 15.34 10.94
CA SER A 539 2.84 15.29 10.19
C SER A 539 3.12 15.32 8.70
N TRP A 540 2.40 14.48 7.97
CA TRP A 540 2.48 14.36 6.53
C TRP A 540 1.06 14.28 5.96
N THR A 541 0.42 15.44 5.86
CA THR A 541 -0.95 15.58 5.34
C THR A 541 -1.02 15.40 3.83
N SER A 542 0.11 15.61 3.14
CA SER A 542 0.31 15.31 1.73
C SER A 542 0.09 13.83 1.46
N ARG A 543 -0.63 13.54 0.38
CA ARG A 543 -0.87 12.15 -0.06
C ARG A 543 0.26 11.60 -0.92
N PHE A 544 1.28 12.41 -1.19
CA PHE A 544 2.42 12.01 -1.99
C PHE A 544 3.46 11.29 -1.13
N ALA A 545 4.14 10.30 -1.70
CA ALA A 545 5.23 9.62 -1.00
C ALA A 545 6.31 10.67 -0.72
N PRO A 546 6.73 10.87 0.54
CA PRO A 546 7.71 11.90 0.88
C PRO A 546 8.99 11.75 0.06
N ASP A 547 9.37 10.51 -0.19
CA ASP A 547 10.63 10.22 -0.86
C ASP A 547 10.47 10.05 -2.37
N GLY A 548 9.27 10.14 -2.96
CA GLY A 548 9.14 10.09 -4.41
C GLY A 548 9.85 11.28 -5.07
N LEU A 549 10.48 11.05 -6.24
CA LEU A 549 10.97 12.14 -7.07
C LEU A 549 9.80 13.01 -7.56
N ILE A 550 10.08 14.27 -7.86
CA ILE A 550 9.05 15.15 -8.42
C ILE A 550 8.76 14.75 -9.87
N ASN A 551 9.79 14.63 -10.70
CA ASN A 551 9.70 14.12 -12.07
C ASN A 551 11.05 13.51 -12.48
N ALA A 552 11.12 12.89 -13.66
CA ALA A 552 12.35 12.27 -14.17
C ALA A 552 13.51 13.26 -14.42
N LYS A 553 13.24 14.58 -14.40
CA LYS A 553 14.23 15.65 -14.62
C LYS A 553 14.78 16.22 -13.30
N SER A 554 14.23 15.82 -12.16
CA SER A 554 14.50 16.40 -10.86
C SER A 554 15.27 15.42 -9.98
N THR A 555 16.32 15.90 -9.31
CA THR A 555 16.97 15.18 -8.21
C THR A 555 16.25 15.39 -6.88
N ASP A 556 15.34 16.36 -6.81
CA ASP A 556 14.55 16.65 -5.62
C ASP A 556 13.42 15.65 -5.40
N THR A 557 13.18 15.38 -4.11
CA THR A 557 12.10 14.58 -3.57
C THR A 557 11.01 15.47 -2.97
N ILE A 558 9.79 14.95 -2.86
CA ILE A 558 8.65 15.65 -2.25
C ILE A 558 8.95 16.14 -0.82
N ARG A 559 9.76 15.39 -0.06
CA ARG A 559 10.16 15.70 1.32
C ARG A 559 10.88 17.03 1.44
N GLN A 560 11.73 17.38 0.48
CA GLN A 560 12.46 18.67 0.47
C GLN A 560 11.51 19.86 0.30
N HIS A 561 10.28 19.60 -0.16
CA HIS A 561 9.23 20.60 -0.39
C HIS A 561 8.05 20.41 0.57
N SER A 562 8.32 19.90 1.79
CA SER A 562 7.28 19.53 2.75
C SER A 562 6.34 20.68 3.11
N ASP A 563 6.85 21.91 3.20
CA ASP A 563 6.06 23.09 3.55
C ASP A 563 5.17 23.58 2.40
N GLN A 564 5.45 23.18 1.16
CA GLN A 564 4.65 23.52 -0.01
C GLN A 564 3.58 22.46 -0.30
N VAL A 565 3.83 21.20 0.07
CA VAL A 565 2.89 20.09 -0.20
C VAL A 565 2.01 19.72 0.99
N ASN A 566 2.49 19.87 2.23
CA ASN A 566 1.71 19.55 3.45
C ASN A 566 0.93 20.77 3.96
N ILE A 567 0.19 21.43 3.07
CA ILE A 567 -0.45 22.70 3.36
C ILE A 567 -1.93 22.55 3.71
N ALA A 568 -2.42 23.44 4.57
CA ALA A 568 -3.85 23.67 4.77
C ALA A 568 -4.17 25.16 4.58
N LYS A 569 -5.38 25.46 4.10
CA LYS A 569 -5.88 26.82 3.89
C LYS A 569 -7.25 27.00 4.54
N VAL A 570 -7.55 28.24 4.88
CA VAL A 570 -8.88 28.67 5.32
C VAL A 570 -9.51 29.47 4.18
N PHE A 571 -10.71 29.09 3.76
CA PHE A 571 -11.47 29.79 2.74
C PHE A 571 -12.64 30.56 3.36
N ASP A 572 -12.83 31.81 2.94
CA ASP A 572 -14.03 32.57 3.27
C ASP A 572 -15.24 32.11 2.45
N LYS A 573 -16.36 32.84 2.56
CA LYS A 573 -17.60 32.53 1.82
C LYS A 573 -17.46 32.69 0.31
N ASP A 574 -16.49 33.49 -0.15
CA ASP A 574 -16.21 33.80 -1.54
C ASP A 574 -14.99 33.00 -2.03
N LEU A 575 -14.57 31.97 -1.26
CA LEU A 575 -13.44 31.09 -1.53
C LEU A 575 -12.08 31.80 -1.67
N ASN A 576 -11.94 32.98 -1.09
CA ASN A 576 -10.65 33.62 -0.95
C ASN A 576 -9.90 33.05 0.24
N SER A 577 -8.57 32.95 0.11
CA SER A 577 -7.68 32.52 1.18
C SER A 577 -7.68 33.55 2.31
N VAL A 578 -7.96 33.13 3.54
CA VAL A 578 -8.02 34.00 4.71
C VAL A 578 -6.67 34.05 5.41
N LYS A 579 -6.14 35.27 5.62
CA LYS A 579 -4.89 35.48 6.34
C LYS A 579 -5.07 35.38 7.86
N PHE A 580 -4.05 34.88 8.54
CA PHE A 580 -3.97 34.79 10.00
C PHE A 580 -2.56 35.17 10.48
N ASN A 581 -2.46 35.59 11.74
CA ASN A 581 -1.18 35.98 12.35
C ASN A 581 -0.38 34.73 12.74
N THR A 582 0.90 34.68 12.38
CA THR A 582 1.83 33.58 12.73
C THR A 582 2.68 33.87 13.97
N SER A 583 2.63 35.11 14.48
CA SER A 583 3.33 35.52 15.69
C SER A 583 2.37 35.96 16.79
N THR A 584 2.71 35.64 18.04
CA THR A 584 2.03 36.13 19.25
C THR A 584 2.23 37.62 19.49
N SER A 585 3.26 38.24 18.93
CA SER A 585 3.53 39.69 19.03
C SER A 585 2.83 40.52 17.96
N GLY A 586 2.17 39.89 16.99
CA GLY A 586 1.54 40.54 15.83
C GLY A 586 2.55 41.03 14.79
N GLY A 587 2.19 40.97 13.49
CA GLY A 587 2.95 41.57 12.39
C GLY A 587 3.30 40.64 11.23
N GLU A 588 3.52 39.35 11.49
CA GLU A 588 3.71 38.35 10.43
C GLU A 588 2.37 37.65 10.13
N GLN A 589 1.98 37.62 8.86
CA GLN A 589 0.74 37.02 8.39
C GLN A 589 1.03 35.93 7.36
N SER A 590 0.27 34.84 7.45
CA SER A 590 0.25 33.77 6.46
C SER A 590 -1.19 33.48 6.05
N ASP A 591 -1.39 32.96 4.85
CA ASP A 591 -2.66 32.41 4.38
C ASP A 591 -2.62 30.87 4.25
N THR A 592 -1.48 30.27 4.61
CA THR A 592 -1.26 28.82 4.61
C THR A 592 -0.73 28.33 5.95
N ILE A 593 -1.22 27.18 6.40
CA ILE A 593 -0.70 26.45 7.55
C ILE A 593 0.26 25.39 7.05
N THR A 594 1.50 25.40 7.54
CA THR A 594 2.58 24.51 7.13
C THR A 594 3.07 23.63 8.30
N PRO A 595 3.79 22.54 8.04
CA PRO A 595 4.50 21.76 9.07
C PRO A 595 5.38 22.62 9.99
N THR A 596 6.11 23.58 9.44
CA THR A 596 6.95 24.51 10.22
C THR A 596 6.12 25.32 11.22
N LEU A 597 5.00 25.91 10.78
CA LEU A 597 4.09 26.67 11.65
C LEU A 597 3.45 25.78 12.72
N ASN A 598 3.01 24.58 12.35
CA ASN A 598 2.43 23.62 13.29
C ASN A 598 3.43 23.19 14.38
N THR A 599 4.67 22.94 13.99
CA THR A 599 5.76 22.60 14.92
C THR A 599 6.04 23.75 15.88
N ALA A 600 6.18 24.98 15.37
CA ALA A 600 6.39 26.16 16.20
C ALA A 600 5.24 26.38 17.21
N LYS A 601 3.99 26.20 16.77
CA LYS A 601 2.80 26.33 17.63
C LYS A 601 2.76 25.27 18.72
N ALA A 602 3.11 24.02 18.39
CA ALA A 602 3.11 22.91 19.34
C ALA A 602 4.07 23.16 20.52
N SER A 603 5.17 23.89 20.30
CA SER A 603 6.17 24.22 21.32
C SER A 603 5.79 25.41 22.22
N GLN A 604 4.76 26.19 21.90
CA GLN A 604 4.43 27.45 22.60
C GLN A 604 3.28 27.34 23.63
N GLY A 605 2.52 26.25 23.66
CA GLY A 605 1.37 26.10 24.57
C GLY A 605 1.74 25.53 25.94
N SER A 606 1.28 26.16 27.03
CA SER A 606 1.44 25.63 28.40
C SER A 606 0.37 24.61 28.80
N LEU A 607 -0.79 24.62 28.13
CA LEU A 607 -1.88 23.66 28.31
C LEU A 607 -1.96 22.72 27.10
N LEU A 608 -2.15 21.42 27.37
CA LEU A 608 -2.17 20.36 26.35
C LEU A 608 -3.16 20.67 25.21
N ASN A 609 -4.37 21.13 25.57
CA ASN A 609 -5.43 21.44 24.60
C ASN A 609 -5.13 22.64 23.70
N GLU A 610 -4.25 23.57 24.13
CA GLU A 610 -3.83 24.71 23.28
C GLU A 610 -2.76 24.29 22.26
N GLN A 611 -1.97 23.27 22.57
CA GLN A 611 -0.96 22.74 21.64
C GLN A 611 -1.61 22.04 20.43
N TYR A 612 -2.84 21.54 20.59
CA TYR A 612 -3.62 20.91 19.52
C TYR A 612 -4.25 21.89 18.53
N LYS A 613 -4.20 23.20 18.81
CA LYS A 613 -4.74 24.25 17.94
C LYS A 613 -3.63 24.82 17.06
N THR A 614 -3.95 25.15 15.81
CA THR A 614 -3.04 25.87 14.90
C THR A 614 -3.00 27.38 15.20
N TYR A 615 -2.12 28.13 14.52
CA TYR A 615 -2.16 29.60 14.54
C TYR A 615 -3.45 30.17 13.92
N ALA A 616 -4.09 29.44 13.01
CA ALA A 616 -5.31 29.88 12.34
C ALA A 616 -6.57 29.61 13.17
N TYR A 617 -6.48 28.99 14.35
CA TYR A 617 -7.62 28.47 15.09
C TYR A 617 -8.76 29.49 15.32
N ASP A 618 -8.44 30.71 15.72
CA ASP A 618 -9.46 31.74 15.96
C ASP A 618 -10.13 32.20 14.66
N VAL A 619 -9.36 32.30 13.57
CA VAL A 619 -9.90 32.59 12.24
C VAL A 619 -10.78 31.44 11.75
N VAL A 620 -10.34 30.19 11.95
CA VAL A 620 -11.13 28.99 11.63
C VAL A 620 -12.44 29.00 12.41
N LYS A 621 -12.41 29.31 13.71
CA LYS A 621 -13.61 29.41 14.55
C LYS A 621 -14.60 30.44 14.02
N ALA A 622 -14.11 31.62 13.64
CA ALA A 622 -14.95 32.67 13.06
C ALA A 622 -15.55 32.23 11.71
N GLN A 623 -14.75 31.63 10.82
CA GLN A 623 -15.21 31.17 9.51
C GLN A 623 -16.16 29.97 9.61
N MET A 624 -15.96 29.07 10.57
CA MET A 624 -16.90 27.99 10.88
C MET A 624 -18.24 28.56 11.31
N LYS A 625 -18.25 29.55 12.20
CA LYS A 625 -19.49 30.21 12.61
C LYS A 625 -20.23 30.82 11.41
N ILE A 626 -19.54 31.54 10.52
CA ILE A 626 -20.13 32.11 9.31
C ILE A 626 -20.74 31.02 8.42
N LEU A 627 -19.96 29.97 8.12
CA LEU A 627 -20.43 28.83 7.32
C LEU A 627 -21.71 28.20 7.91
N LEU A 628 -21.73 27.98 9.22
CA LEU A 628 -22.87 27.36 9.89
C LEU A 628 -24.06 28.30 10.04
N ASP A 629 -23.84 29.61 10.23
CA ASP A 629 -24.93 30.59 10.25
C ASP A 629 -25.64 30.63 8.89
N ASP A 630 -24.88 30.71 7.80
CA ASP A 630 -25.39 30.67 6.43
C ASP A 630 -26.14 29.34 6.17
N PHE A 631 -25.56 28.22 6.58
CA PHE A 631 -26.15 26.89 6.39
C PHE A 631 -27.46 26.72 7.17
N TYR A 632 -27.52 27.16 8.43
CA TYR A 632 -28.71 27.05 9.27
C TYR A 632 -29.83 27.94 8.74
N GLN A 633 -29.50 29.15 8.29
CA GLN A 633 -30.47 30.04 7.65
C GLN A 633 -31.00 29.43 6.34
N ALA A 634 -30.13 28.91 5.48
CA ALA A 634 -30.53 28.32 4.19
C ALA A 634 -31.38 27.05 4.35
N ASN A 635 -31.23 26.32 5.45
CA ASN A 635 -31.93 25.06 5.71
C ASN A 635 -33.05 25.16 6.77
N ASN A 636 -33.36 26.38 7.25
CA ASN A 636 -34.36 26.64 8.30
C ASN A 636 -34.14 25.82 9.59
N LEU A 637 -32.89 25.68 10.01
CA LEU A 637 -32.51 24.91 11.20
C LEU A 637 -32.51 25.78 12.46
N GLN A 638 -32.92 25.19 13.59
CA GLN A 638 -32.83 25.81 14.91
C GLN A 638 -31.42 25.68 15.46
N SER A 639 -30.98 26.59 16.33
CA SER A 639 -29.65 26.53 16.95
C SER A 639 -29.40 25.27 17.79
N THR A 640 -30.47 24.57 18.19
CA THR A 640 -30.41 23.28 18.89
C THR A 640 -30.18 22.10 17.98
N ASP A 641 -30.48 22.22 16.69
CA ASP A 641 -30.25 21.17 15.71
C ASP A 641 -28.75 20.93 15.58
N LYS A 642 -28.35 19.67 15.54
CA LYS A 642 -26.94 19.27 15.50
C LYS A 642 -26.52 18.84 14.11
N ILE A 643 -25.24 19.05 13.81
CA ILE A 643 -24.54 18.40 12.71
C ILE A 643 -23.72 17.26 13.33
N LYS A 644 -24.05 16.02 12.98
CA LYS A 644 -23.47 14.83 13.61
C LYS A 644 -22.82 13.92 12.59
N TRP A 645 -21.62 13.41 12.90
CA TRP A 645 -20.93 12.38 12.12
C TRP A 645 -19.98 11.52 12.96
N ALA A 646 -19.71 10.30 12.49
CA ALA A 646 -18.80 9.36 13.11
C ALA A 646 -17.34 9.69 12.75
N ILE A 647 -16.45 9.71 13.74
CA ILE A 647 -15.00 9.58 13.58
C ILE A 647 -14.67 8.10 13.68
N ILE A 648 -14.29 7.48 12.57
CA ILE A 648 -14.16 6.03 12.47
C ILE A 648 -12.75 5.60 12.83
N TYR A 649 -12.66 4.61 13.71
CA TYR A 649 -11.39 4.00 14.06
C TYR A 649 -10.98 2.97 12.99
N PRO A 650 -9.76 3.02 12.43
CA PRO A 650 -9.31 2.13 11.37
C PRO A 650 -8.79 0.78 11.92
N TRP A 651 -9.15 0.42 13.15
CA TRP A 651 -8.81 -0.87 13.75
C TRP A 651 -9.96 -1.37 14.63
N THR A 652 -9.94 -2.65 14.99
CA THR A 652 -10.90 -3.24 15.95
C THR A 652 -10.33 -3.30 17.38
N ASN A 653 -9.19 -2.65 17.62
CA ASN A 653 -8.44 -2.64 18.89
C ASN A 653 -7.60 -1.35 19.08
N PRO A 654 -8.22 -0.18 19.29
CA PRO A 654 -7.50 1.07 19.58
C PRO A 654 -6.56 0.97 20.78
N GLY A 655 -5.38 1.58 20.66
CA GLY A 655 -4.49 1.82 21.79
C GLY A 655 -4.94 3.05 22.61
N ALA A 656 -4.53 3.13 23.88
CA ALA A 656 -4.95 4.21 24.78
C ALA A 656 -4.58 5.62 24.27
N LYS A 657 -3.42 5.75 23.62
CA LYS A 657 -2.97 7.03 23.03
C LYS A 657 -3.88 7.47 21.89
N ASP A 658 -4.31 6.55 21.04
CA ASP A 658 -5.20 6.85 19.93
C ASP A 658 -6.59 7.26 20.41
N THR A 659 -7.13 6.55 21.41
CA THR A 659 -8.40 6.92 22.06
C THR A 659 -8.35 8.33 22.66
N ALA A 660 -7.24 8.67 23.33
CA ALA A 660 -7.03 10.02 23.89
C ALA A 660 -6.94 11.10 22.81
N SER A 661 -6.17 10.84 21.74
CA SER A 661 -6.07 11.72 20.56
C SER A 661 -7.44 12.00 19.92
N ASN A 662 -8.25 10.95 19.72
CA ASN A 662 -9.58 11.10 19.13
C ASN A 662 -10.51 11.92 20.02
N LYS A 663 -10.45 11.71 21.34
CA LYS A 663 -11.22 12.51 22.30
C LYS A 663 -10.83 13.99 22.24
N ALA A 664 -9.53 14.28 22.21
CA ALA A 664 -9.02 15.65 22.09
C ALA A 664 -9.49 16.32 20.78
N TYR A 665 -9.48 15.57 19.66
CA TYR A 665 -10.01 16.05 18.39
C TYR A 665 -11.51 16.38 18.47
N ILE A 666 -12.33 15.49 19.04
CA ILE A 666 -13.78 15.72 19.21
C ILE A 666 -14.04 16.96 20.07
N GLU A 667 -13.31 17.12 21.18
CA GLU A 667 -13.44 18.29 22.06
C GLU A 667 -13.05 19.59 21.34
N LEU A 668 -11.96 19.58 20.56
CA LEU A 668 -11.54 20.71 19.75
C LEU A 668 -12.63 21.09 18.73
N VAL A 669 -13.16 20.11 17.99
CA VAL A 669 -14.24 20.33 17.02
C VAL A 669 -15.48 20.95 17.67
N LYS A 670 -15.92 20.42 18.82
CA LYS A 670 -17.07 20.97 19.57
C LYS A 670 -16.82 22.41 20.07
N SER A 671 -15.56 22.80 20.24
CA SER A 671 -15.20 24.15 20.67
C SER A 671 -15.08 25.17 19.53
N LEU A 672 -15.09 24.72 18.27
CA LEU A 672 -15.26 25.59 17.10
C LEU A 672 -16.68 26.16 17.07
N ASP A 673 -17.69 25.32 17.23
CA ASP A 673 -19.09 25.73 17.31
C ASP A 673 -19.95 24.68 18.04
N SER A 674 -20.88 25.12 18.87
CA SER A 674 -21.72 24.23 19.70
C SER A 674 -22.73 23.40 18.91
N ARG A 675 -22.95 23.73 17.63
CA ARG A 675 -23.80 22.99 16.68
C ARG A 675 -23.16 21.68 16.19
N LEU A 676 -21.84 21.54 16.31
CA LEU A 676 -21.09 20.37 15.86
C LEU A 676 -21.07 19.28 16.93
N GLU A 677 -21.38 18.04 16.55
CA GLU A 677 -21.41 16.90 17.48
C GLU A 677 -20.85 15.63 16.81
N PRO A 678 -19.52 15.56 16.59
CA PRO A 678 -18.89 14.32 16.19
C PRO A 678 -18.90 13.30 17.35
N TRP A 679 -18.92 12.01 17.01
CA TRP A 679 -18.78 10.90 17.96
C TRP A 679 -17.77 9.86 17.46
N ASN A 680 -17.22 9.04 18.36
CA ASN A 680 -16.33 7.94 17.97
C ASN A 680 -17.12 6.71 17.53
N LEU A 681 -16.74 6.12 16.41
CA LEU A 681 -17.18 4.79 16.01
C LEU A 681 -15.97 3.84 16.02
N GLU A 682 -16.00 2.87 16.92
CA GLU A 682 -15.01 1.80 17.02
C GLU A 682 -15.63 0.52 16.45
N PRO A 683 -15.23 0.07 15.25
CA PRO A 683 -15.75 -1.15 14.67
C PRO A 683 -15.43 -2.36 15.55
N LYS A 684 -16.43 -3.19 15.83
CA LYS A 684 -16.27 -4.36 16.72
C LYS A 684 -15.62 -5.55 16.02
N ASP A 685 -15.86 -5.69 14.73
CA ASP A 685 -15.43 -6.80 13.90
C ASP A 685 -15.22 -6.36 12.44
N THR A 686 -14.81 -7.31 11.59
CA THR A 686 -14.56 -7.08 10.16
C THR A 686 -15.82 -6.71 9.39
N GLU A 687 -17.00 -7.20 9.80
CA GLU A 687 -18.28 -6.92 9.13
C GLU A 687 -18.74 -5.48 9.38
N GLU A 688 -18.39 -4.89 10.53
CA GLU A 688 -18.60 -3.48 10.81
C GLU A 688 -17.48 -2.60 10.24
N PHE A 689 -16.23 -3.07 10.33
CA PHE A 689 -15.04 -2.33 9.90
C PHE A 689 -15.03 -2.10 8.40
N TYR A 690 -15.20 -3.17 7.61
CA TYR A 690 -15.00 -3.10 6.17
C TYR A 690 -15.99 -2.14 5.50
N PRO A 691 -17.31 -2.19 5.75
CA PRO A 691 -18.24 -1.20 5.20
C PRO A 691 -17.97 0.23 5.66
N ALA A 692 -17.52 0.43 6.90
CA ALA A 692 -17.27 1.75 7.46
C ALA A 692 -16.02 2.42 6.87
N VAL A 693 -15.01 1.61 6.52
CA VAL A 693 -13.67 2.09 6.16
C VAL A 693 -13.35 1.93 4.69
N THR A 694 -13.90 0.95 3.95
CA THR A 694 -13.50 0.68 2.56
C THR A 694 -14.61 0.85 1.52
N GLN A 695 -15.87 0.96 1.93
CA GLN A 695 -17.01 0.97 0.98
C GLN A 695 -17.60 2.37 0.75
N GLY A 696 -16.92 3.45 1.17
CA GLY A 696 -17.40 4.82 1.00
C GLY A 696 -18.77 5.11 1.62
N LYS A 697 -19.15 4.39 2.68
CA LYS A 697 -20.43 4.58 3.38
C LYS A 697 -20.37 5.70 4.42
N SER A 698 -19.17 6.11 4.79
CA SER A 698 -18.89 7.21 5.70
C SER A 698 -18.28 8.40 4.95
N GLN A 699 -17.85 9.44 5.66
CA GLN A 699 -17.21 10.63 5.07
C GLN A 699 -15.79 10.38 4.55
N SER A 700 -15.22 9.21 4.80
CA SER A 700 -13.84 8.90 4.46
C SER A 700 -13.66 7.42 4.17
N GLU A 701 -12.78 7.08 3.22
CA GLU A 701 -12.43 5.71 2.92
C GLU A 701 -10.92 5.49 3.03
N ALA A 702 -10.50 4.30 3.44
CA ALA A 702 -9.14 3.85 3.30
C ALA A 702 -8.94 3.32 1.87
N THR A 703 -7.96 3.90 1.19
CA THR A 703 -7.46 3.43 -0.09
C THR A 703 -5.94 3.33 -0.02
N GLY A 704 -5.36 2.45 -0.83
CA GLY A 704 -3.91 2.26 -0.88
C GLY A 704 -3.49 2.27 -2.33
N TRP A 705 -2.50 3.11 -2.66
CA TRP A 705 -1.85 3.07 -3.96
C TRP A 705 -0.33 3.12 -3.75
N GLY A 706 0.34 2.04 -4.15
CA GLY A 706 1.79 2.02 -4.25
C GLY A 706 2.22 2.73 -5.52
N TYR A 707 3.35 3.44 -5.50
CA TYR A 707 3.84 4.10 -6.70
C TYR A 707 4.19 3.05 -7.78
N ASP A 708 3.76 3.25 -9.03
CA ASP A 708 4.04 2.39 -10.17
C ASP A 708 5.39 2.68 -10.82
N TYR A 709 5.79 3.94 -10.83
CA TYR A 709 7.13 4.43 -11.17
C TYR A 709 7.56 5.51 -10.17
N ASP A 710 8.86 5.83 -10.12
CA ASP A 710 9.38 6.89 -9.26
C ASP A 710 9.11 8.27 -9.87
N GLY A 711 8.17 9.01 -9.27
CA GLY A 711 7.72 10.31 -9.78
C GLY A 711 6.38 10.72 -9.20
N ILE A 712 6.13 12.03 -9.05
CA ILE A 712 4.88 12.54 -8.46
C ILE A 712 3.65 12.16 -9.27
N GLY A 713 3.80 11.98 -10.59
CA GLY A 713 2.72 11.53 -11.49
C GLY A 713 2.13 10.19 -11.07
N SER A 714 2.94 9.29 -10.52
CA SER A 714 2.50 8.02 -9.94
C SER A 714 1.61 8.24 -8.71
N GLY A 715 1.97 9.22 -7.88
CA GLY A 715 1.15 9.67 -6.75
C GLY A 715 -0.18 10.29 -7.16
N ILE A 716 -0.18 11.12 -8.21
CA ILE A 716 -1.38 11.74 -8.79
C ILE A 716 -2.28 10.65 -9.38
N SER A 717 -1.71 9.75 -10.19
CA SER A 717 -2.42 8.58 -10.74
C SER A 717 -3.12 7.82 -9.63
N GLY A 718 -2.42 7.49 -8.53
CA GLY A 718 -3.01 6.80 -7.39
C GLY A 718 -4.17 7.55 -6.70
N LEU A 719 -4.17 8.88 -6.72
CA LEU A 719 -5.32 9.68 -6.22
C LEU A 719 -6.53 9.60 -7.16
N MET A 720 -6.28 9.40 -8.45
CA MET A 720 -7.34 9.26 -9.45
C MET A 720 -7.92 7.84 -9.49
N HIS A 721 -7.17 6.83 -9.00
CA HIS A 721 -7.58 5.43 -8.96
C HIS A 721 -8.44 5.04 -7.74
N SER A 722 -8.64 5.92 -6.75
CA SER A 722 -9.49 5.58 -5.59
C SER A 722 -10.98 5.58 -5.95
N ASP A 723 -11.69 4.56 -5.49
CA ASP A 723 -13.09 4.30 -5.85
C ASP A 723 -14.05 5.45 -5.56
N LYS A 724 -13.87 6.23 -4.48
CA LYS A 724 -14.87 7.24 -4.03
C LYS A 724 -14.29 8.62 -3.74
N SER A 725 -12.98 8.82 -3.95
CA SER A 725 -12.34 10.15 -3.87
C SER A 725 -12.29 10.91 -5.21
N GLU A 726 -12.62 10.22 -6.30
CA GLU A 726 -12.91 10.67 -7.67
C GLU A 726 -12.39 12.06 -8.08
N LEU A 727 -11.06 12.17 -8.20
CA LEU A 727 -10.42 13.40 -8.66
C LEU A 727 -10.85 13.80 -10.10
N VAL A 728 -11.29 12.85 -10.94
CA VAL A 728 -11.70 13.11 -12.33
C VAL A 728 -12.88 14.10 -12.43
N PRO A 729 -14.04 13.89 -11.75
CA PRO A 729 -15.10 14.90 -11.62
C PRO A 729 -14.61 16.27 -11.11
N ALA A 730 -13.66 16.31 -10.19
CA ALA A 730 -13.09 17.57 -9.71
C ALA A 730 -12.34 18.32 -10.83
N LEU A 731 -11.47 17.61 -11.55
CA LEU A 731 -10.78 18.14 -12.73
C LEU A 731 -11.78 18.58 -13.80
N ALA A 732 -12.87 17.83 -13.95
CA ALA A 732 -13.95 18.15 -14.87
C ALA A 732 -14.61 19.49 -14.53
N TYR A 733 -15.01 19.64 -13.27
CA TYR A 733 -15.58 20.86 -12.73
C TYR A 733 -14.64 22.05 -12.89
N TYR A 734 -13.37 21.93 -12.47
CA TYR A 734 -12.43 23.05 -12.50
C TYR A 734 -12.04 23.48 -13.91
N ALA A 735 -11.95 22.57 -14.89
CA ALA A 735 -11.67 23.00 -16.27
C ALA A 735 -12.84 23.78 -16.89
N LEU A 736 -14.07 23.49 -16.46
CA LEU A 736 -15.31 24.16 -16.88
C LEU A 736 -15.70 25.33 -15.99
N LEU A 737 -14.90 25.64 -14.96
CA LEU A 737 -15.23 26.69 -14.00
C LEU A 737 -15.40 28.04 -14.72
N ASP A 738 -16.56 28.66 -14.50
CA ASP A 738 -16.87 29.99 -15.02
C ASP A 738 -15.80 30.99 -14.56
N SER A 739 -15.26 31.77 -15.49
CA SER A 739 -14.25 32.81 -15.22
C SER A 739 -14.68 33.87 -14.18
N THR A 740 -15.98 33.99 -13.93
CA THR A 740 -16.57 34.88 -12.92
C THR A 740 -16.59 34.27 -11.51
N LYS A 741 -16.46 32.94 -11.39
CA LYS A 741 -16.37 32.25 -10.11
C LYS A 741 -14.92 32.31 -9.58
N PRO A 742 -14.73 32.41 -8.25
CA PRO A 742 -13.41 32.36 -7.64
C PRO A 742 -12.77 30.99 -7.92
N ASN A 743 -11.49 31.02 -8.29
CA ASN A 743 -10.71 29.82 -8.55
C ASN A 743 -9.64 29.62 -7.46
N PRO A 744 -9.95 28.87 -6.39
CA PRO A 744 -8.97 28.58 -5.34
C PRO A 744 -7.86 27.61 -5.76
N PHE A 745 -7.99 26.93 -6.91
CA PHE A 745 -7.07 25.89 -7.38
C PHE A 745 -6.67 26.06 -8.86
N PRO A 746 -5.83 27.07 -9.17
CA PRO A 746 -5.37 27.34 -10.53
C PRO A 746 -4.57 26.19 -11.17
N GLU A 747 -3.72 25.46 -10.43
CA GLU A 747 -2.97 24.34 -11.00
C GLU A 747 -3.87 23.13 -11.28
N ILE A 748 -4.85 22.84 -10.42
CA ILE A 748 -5.89 21.83 -10.69
C ILE A 748 -6.70 22.22 -11.93
N THR A 749 -7.04 23.50 -12.08
CA THR A 749 -7.73 24.01 -13.28
C THR A 749 -6.90 23.80 -14.55
N LYS A 750 -5.61 24.10 -14.50
CA LYS A 750 -4.68 23.88 -15.60
C LYS A 750 -4.57 22.39 -15.96
N PHE A 751 -4.43 21.53 -14.97
CA PHE A 751 -4.37 20.09 -15.15
C PHE A 751 -5.69 19.52 -15.72
N GLY A 752 -6.84 19.99 -15.24
CA GLY A 752 -8.15 19.65 -15.78
C GLY A 752 -8.33 20.07 -17.24
N LYS A 753 -7.86 21.27 -17.62
CA LYS A 753 -7.86 21.73 -19.02
C LYS A 753 -6.97 20.87 -19.91
N ALA A 754 -5.83 20.38 -19.40
CA ALA A 754 -5.00 19.43 -20.13
C ALA A 754 -5.72 18.11 -20.38
N LEU A 755 -6.46 17.58 -19.39
CA LEU A 755 -7.28 16.38 -19.55
C LEU A 755 -8.43 16.60 -20.56
N GLN A 756 -9.14 17.72 -20.45
CA GLN A 756 -10.19 18.11 -21.41
C GLN A 756 -9.65 18.17 -22.84
N LYS A 757 -8.45 18.72 -23.01
CA LYS A 757 -7.76 18.75 -24.30
C LYS A 757 -7.41 17.34 -24.80
N ALA A 758 -6.87 16.48 -23.94
CA ALA A 758 -6.55 15.10 -24.30
C ALA A 758 -7.78 14.32 -24.77
N ILE A 759 -8.93 14.55 -24.13
CA ILE A 759 -10.23 13.99 -24.53
C ILE A 759 -10.66 14.53 -25.91
N THR A 760 -10.61 15.86 -26.08
CA THR A 760 -11.00 16.52 -27.33
C THR A 760 -10.13 16.08 -28.52
N ASP A 761 -8.82 15.94 -28.28
CA ASP A 761 -7.85 15.45 -29.26
C ASP A 761 -7.95 13.93 -29.50
N LYS A 762 -8.86 13.21 -28.81
CA LYS A 762 -8.99 11.74 -28.83
C LYS A 762 -7.72 10.99 -28.41
N LYS A 763 -6.83 11.64 -27.66
CA LYS A 763 -5.67 11.02 -27.00
C LYS A 763 -6.05 10.31 -25.71
N PHE A 764 -7.20 10.68 -25.15
CA PHE A 764 -7.83 10.03 -24.02
C PHE A 764 -9.29 9.76 -24.39
N ILE A 765 -9.75 8.52 -24.29
CA ILE A 765 -11.12 8.16 -24.65
C ILE A 765 -11.92 7.90 -23.38
N LEU A 766 -12.98 8.70 -23.19
CA LEU A 766 -13.95 8.44 -22.13
C LEU A 766 -14.70 7.14 -22.44
N PRO A 767 -14.83 6.24 -21.47
CA PRO A 767 -15.46 4.96 -21.71
C PRO A 767 -16.96 5.16 -21.95
N SER A 768 -17.44 4.67 -23.08
CA SER A 768 -18.85 4.69 -23.45
C SER A 768 -19.50 3.34 -23.11
N PHE A 769 -20.45 3.31 -22.18
CA PHE A 769 -21.12 2.05 -21.80
C PHE A 769 -22.41 1.81 -22.57
N VAL A 770 -22.63 0.52 -22.80
CA VAL A 770 -23.92 -0.11 -23.10
C VAL A 770 -24.16 -1.11 -21.96
N SER A 771 -25.11 -0.84 -21.06
CA SER A 771 -25.49 -1.85 -20.07
C SER A 771 -26.33 -2.94 -20.74
N SER A 772 -26.02 -4.20 -20.51
CA SER A 772 -26.97 -5.29 -20.69
C SER A 772 -27.37 -5.83 -19.32
N ASP A 773 -28.60 -5.56 -18.93
CA ASP A 773 -29.32 -6.47 -18.05
C ASP A 773 -30.41 -7.15 -18.89
N GLU A 774 -30.67 -8.40 -18.57
CA GLU A 774 -31.67 -9.24 -19.22
C GLU A 774 -33.02 -8.53 -19.34
N GLY A 775 -33.32 -8.03 -20.54
CA GLY A 775 -34.65 -7.61 -20.93
C GLY A 775 -35.01 -6.15 -20.63
N GLN A 776 -34.97 -5.36 -21.71
CA GLN A 776 -35.73 -4.13 -21.99
C GLN A 776 -35.02 -2.79 -21.74
N THR A 777 -34.79 -2.12 -22.89
CA THR A 777 -34.38 -0.73 -23.16
C THR A 777 -32.91 -0.35 -22.95
N PHE A 778 -32.19 -0.32 -24.08
CA PHE A 778 -30.89 0.32 -24.27
C PHE A 778 -31.02 1.84 -24.17
N THR A 779 -30.25 2.48 -23.30
CA THR A 779 -29.98 3.92 -23.36
C THR A 779 -28.48 4.17 -23.44
N ALA A 780 -28.12 5.15 -24.27
CA ALA A 780 -26.77 5.46 -24.76
C ALA A 780 -25.74 5.79 -23.66
N ALA A 781 -24.47 5.78 -24.07
CA ALA A 781 -23.28 6.18 -23.31
C ALA A 781 -23.52 7.41 -22.41
N LYS A 782 -23.51 7.20 -21.10
CA LYS A 782 -23.95 8.20 -20.10
C LYS A 782 -22.96 9.36 -19.89
N TYR A 783 -21.66 9.14 -20.13
CA TYR A 783 -20.57 10.10 -19.84
C TYR A 783 -19.60 10.24 -21.02
N THR A 784 -20.09 10.81 -22.13
CA THR A 784 -19.30 11.05 -23.35
C THR A 784 -18.71 12.45 -23.43
N THR A 785 -19.07 13.33 -22.49
CA THR A 785 -18.65 14.74 -22.47
C THR A 785 -18.08 15.12 -21.10
N PHE A 786 -17.27 16.17 -21.09
CA PHE A 786 -16.62 16.67 -19.89
C PHE A 786 -17.64 17.31 -18.92
N GLU A 787 -18.69 17.90 -19.47
CA GLU A 787 -19.84 18.45 -18.74
C GLU A 787 -20.57 17.38 -17.95
N GLN A 788 -20.80 16.20 -18.56
CA GLN A 788 -21.45 15.08 -17.88
C GLN A 788 -20.61 14.54 -16.72
N LEU A 789 -19.27 14.53 -16.84
CA LEU A 789 -18.37 14.17 -15.74
C LEU A 789 -18.42 15.18 -14.60
N ALA A 790 -18.45 16.49 -14.92
CA ALA A 790 -18.53 17.55 -13.92
C ALA A 790 -19.83 17.52 -13.12
N SER A 791 -20.94 17.12 -13.75
CA SER A 791 -22.27 17.02 -13.13
C SER A 791 -22.67 15.60 -12.73
N MET A 792 -21.71 14.69 -12.54
CA MET A 792 -21.99 13.27 -12.30
C MET A 792 -22.80 13.05 -11.00
N PRO A 793 -23.94 12.30 -11.03
CA PRO A 793 -24.74 12.00 -9.85
C PRO A 793 -24.19 10.86 -8.98
N SER A 794 -24.52 10.93 -7.68
CA SER A 794 -24.78 9.84 -6.74
C SER A 794 -24.39 8.40 -7.11
N ASP A 795 -25.31 7.85 -7.90
CA ASP A 795 -25.42 6.46 -8.30
C ASP A 795 -24.28 6.03 -9.22
N ASP A 796 -23.62 6.99 -9.86
CA ASP A 796 -22.65 6.71 -10.91
C ASP A 796 -21.21 6.86 -10.49
N GLY A 797 -20.86 7.53 -9.38
CA GLY A 797 -19.46 7.54 -8.91
C GLY A 797 -19.01 6.18 -8.41
N GLY A 798 -19.91 5.44 -7.75
CA GLY A 798 -19.61 4.05 -7.42
C GLY A 798 -19.45 3.15 -8.64
N ARG A 799 -20.21 3.45 -9.70
CA ARG A 799 -20.15 2.74 -10.97
C ARG A 799 -19.01 3.20 -11.84
N LEU A 800 -18.55 4.45 -11.76
CA LEU A 800 -17.44 4.99 -12.55
C LEU A 800 -16.23 4.11 -12.30
N GLN A 801 -15.88 3.81 -11.05
CA GLN A 801 -14.77 2.88 -10.83
C GLN A 801 -15.08 1.43 -11.21
N ASP A 802 -16.30 0.90 -11.11
CA ASP A 802 -16.62 -0.40 -11.75
C ASP A 802 -16.49 -0.36 -13.30
N VAL A 803 -16.74 0.81 -13.88
CA VAL A 803 -16.64 1.18 -15.30
C VAL A 803 -15.17 1.37 -15.71
N LEU A 804 -14.34 1.95 -14.84
CA LEU A 804 -12.94 2.26 -15.07
C LEU A 804 -12.05 1.04 -14.73
N SER A 805 -12.41 0.27 -13.70
CA SER A 805 -11.73 -0.94 -13.19
C SER A 805 -12.19 -2.24 -13.84
N GLY A 806 -13.35 -2.24 -14.50
CA GLY A 806 -13.99 -3.43 -15.04
C GLY A 806 -14.41 -3.26 -16.49
N TYR A 807 -13.58 -3.78 -17.39
CA TYR A 807 -13.97 -4.22 -18.72
C TYR A 807 -15.31 -4.98 -18.68
N LYS A 808 -16.43 -4.33 -19.05
CA LYS A 808 -17.72 -4.99 -19.33
C LYS A 808 -18.19 -4.73 -20.77
N THR A 809 -17.30 -4.87 -21.75
CA THR A 809 -17.74 -4.90 -23.16
C THR A 809 -17.14 -6.09 -23.89
N GLN A 810 -18.03 -6.94 -24.42
CA GLN A 810 -17.69 -8.12 -25.19
C GLN A 810 -17.29 -7.81 -26.63
N ASP A 811 -17.34 -6.56 -27.10
CA ASP A 811 -17.03 -6.29 -28.51
C ASP A 811 -16.78 -4.80 -28.81
N ILE A 812 -15.53 -4.32 -28.69
CA ILE A 812 -15.03 -3.20 -29.51
C ILE A 812 -13.53 -3.43 -29.78
N SER A 813 -13.17 -3.47 -31.05
CA SER A 813 -11.83 -3.67 -31.63
C SER A 813 -10.73 -2.67 -31.22
N THR A 814 -11.02 -1.72 -30.33
CA THR A 814 -10.04 -0.79 -29.75
C THR A 814 -9.91 -1.07 -28.25
N LYS A 815 -8.97 -1.96 -27.90
CA LYS A 815 -8.52 -2.26 -26.53
C LYS A 815 -7.99 -0.99 -25.87
N LEU A 816 -8.80 -0.28 -25.10
CA LEU A 816 -8.34 0.88 -24.35
C LEU A 816 -8.70 0.70 -22.88
N ASP A 817 -7.69 0.28 -22.12
CA ASP A 817 -7.71 0.26 -20.66
C ASP A 817 -7.71 1.72 -20.16
N PHE A 818 -8.78 2.12 -19.46
CA PHE A 818 -8.90 3.49 -18.96
C PHE A 818 -7.81 3.84 -17.94
N HIS A 819 -7.48 2.89 -17.05
CA HIS A 819 -6.44 3.08 -16.05
C HIS A 819 -5.07 3.26 -16.71
N ALA A 820 -4.80 2.51 -17.78
CA ALA A 820 -3.61 2.72 -18.60
C ALA A 820 -3.60 4.11 -19.25
N GLN A 821 -4.69 4.52 -19.93
CA GLN A 821 -4.79 5.84 -20.56
C GLN A 821 -4.62 6.97 -19.53
N LEU A 822 -5.16 6.79 -18.33
CA LEU A 822 -5.05 7.74 -17.25
C LEU A 822 -3.63 7.85 -16.73
N ALA A 823 -3.01 6.72 -16.40
CA ALA A 823 -1.63 6.70 -15.97
C ALA A 823 -0.68 7.27 -17.05
N GLU A 824 -0.92 6.98 -18.33
CA GLU A 824 -0.21 7.57 -19.47
C GLU A 824 -0.39 9.10 -19.56
N PHE A 825 -1.64 9.59 -19.44
CA PHE A 825 -1.92 11.03 -19.44
C PHE A 825 -1.20 11.74 -18.30
N VAL A 826 -1.29 11.19 -17.07
CA VAL A 826 -0.66 11.78 -15.90
C VAL A 826 0.87 11.75 -16.01
N ALA A 827 1.45 10.63 -16.47
CA ALA A 827 2.89 10.52 -16.71
C ALA A 827 3.36 11.52 -17.77
N GLY A 828 2.61 11.67 -18.87
CA GLY A 828 2.88 12.66 -19.91
C GLY A 828 2.85 14.09 -19.37
N TYR A 829 1.79 14.44 -18.64
CA TYR A 829 1.68 15.77 -18.01
C TYR A 829 2.83 16.05 -17.03
N ALA A 830 3.18 15.08 -16.18
CA ALA A 830 4.26 15.23 -15.21
C ALA A 830 5.65 15.36 -15.86
N ASN A 831 5.86 14.77 -17.03
CA ASN A 831 7.10 14.91 -17.79
C ASN A 831 7.22 16.28 -18.49
N ASP A 832 6.10 16.87 -18.89
CA ASP A 832 6.05 18.17 -19.57
C ASP A 832 6.06 19.35 -18.58
N ALA A 833 5.46 19.18 -17.41
CA ALA A 833 5.39 20.20 -16.37
C ALA A 833 6.75 20.46 -15.69
N THR A 834 6.96 21.70 -15.26
CA THR A 834 8.10 22.09 -14.44
C THR A 834 7.96 21.54 -13.02
N THR A 835 9.10 21.42 -12.31
CA THR A 835 9.14 21.00 -10.90
C THR A 835 8.25 21.88 -10.02
N ASP A 836 8.28 23.21 -10.19
CA ASP A 836 7.49 24.16 -9.42
C ASP A 836 5.98 24.01 -9.65
N GLU A 837 5.56 23.79 -10.90
CA GLU A 837 4.14 23.55 -11.24
C GLU A 837 3.63 22.28 -10.56
N LEU A 838 4.44 21.22 -10.54
CA LEU A 838 4.08 19.94 -9.90
C LEU A 838 4.00 20.05 -8.38
N ILE A 839 4.91 20.79 -7.74
CA ILE A 839 4.86 21.05 -6.30
C ILE A 839 3.59 21.82 -5.93
N LYS A 840 3.24 22.86 -6.70
CA LYS A 840 2.01 23.64 -6.48
C LYS A 840 0.76 22.80 -6.70
N LEU A 841 0.72 22.00 -7.77
CA LEU A 841 -0.37 21.06 -8.02
C LEU A 841 -0.55 20.08 -6.86
N ALA A 842 0.55 19.53 -6.33
CA ALA A 842 0.51 18.64 -5.18
C ALA A 842 0.00 19.31 -3.89
N GLY A 843 0.38 20.57 -3.66
CA GLY A 843 -0.16 21.38 -2.57
C GLY A 843 -1.67 21.62 -2.71
N GLU A 844 -2.14 22.00 -3.91
CA GLU A 844 -3.57 22.19 -4.20
C GLU A 844 -4.37 20.89 -4.04
N LEU A 845 -3.85 19.76 -4.53
CA LEU A 845 -4.47 18.45 -4.36
C LEU A 845 -4.57 18.05 -2.87
N THR A 846 -3.57 18.40 -2.07
CA THR A 846 -3.60 18.16 -0.61
C THR A 846 -4.70 18.96 0.07
N ILE A 847 -4.92 20.23 -0.32
CA ILE A 847 -6.02 21.06 0.18
C ILE A 847 -7.37 20.53 -0.30
N LEU A 848 -7.49 20.18 -1.59
CA LEU A 848 -8.72 19.65 -2.18
C LEU A 848 -9.17 18.37 -1.45
N GLN A 849 -8.22 17.55 -0.99
CA GLN A 849 -8.42 16.31 -0.26
C GLN A 849 -8.41 16.46 1.27
N ALA A 850 -8.67 17.67 1.79
CA ALA A 850 -8.82 17.94 3.21
C ALA A 850 -9.75 16.94 3.91
N GLN A 851 -9.37 16.50 5.11
CA GLN A 851 -10.11 15.48 5.87
C GLN A 851 -10.75 16.02 7.14
N ILE A 852 -11.79 15.30 7.57
CA ILE A 852 -12.46 15.49 8.86
C ILE A 852 -12.08 14.31 9.76
N GLY A 853 -11.03 14.49 10.55
CA GLY A 853 -10.61 13.48 11.53
C GLY A 853 -9.17 13.68 12.04
N PRO A 854 -8.83 13.05 13.17
CA PRO A 854 -7.47 13.01 13.69
C PRO A 854 -6.57 12.09 12.83
N VAL A 855 -5.25 12.17 13.03
CA VAL A 855 -4.34 11.16 12.47
C VAL A 855 -4.59 9.87 13.20
N VAL A 856 -5.11 8.85 12.52
CA VAL A 856 -5.22 7.53 13.14
C VAL A 856 -4.06 6.67 12.68
N ALA A 857 -3.06 6.54 13.56
CA ALA A 857 -1.88 5.66 13.64
C ALA A 857 -1.05 5.23 12.40
N ARG A 858 -1.49 5.40 11.14
CA ARG A 858 -0.72 4.99 9.93
C ARG A 858 -0.83 5.88 8.68
N HIS A 859 -1.64 6.94 8.70
CA HIS A 859 -2.15 7.50 7.43
C HIS A 859 -1.65 8.90 7.04
N LEU A 860 -1.03 9.66 7.95
CA LEU A 860 -0.68 11.08 7.75
C LEU A 860 0.60 11.51 8.49
N TYR A 861 1.64 10.68 8.49
CA TYR A 861 2.95 11.05 9.04
C TYR A 861 4.08 10.53 8.17
N ALA A 862 5.25 11.14 8.34
CA ALA A 862 6.50 10.69 7.79
C ALA A 862 7.56 10.76 8.90
N SER A 863 8.55 9.87 8.89
CA SER A 863 9.72 10.04 9.76
C SER A 863 10.46 11.33 9.38
N LYS A 864 10.91 12.15 10.33
CA LYS A 864 11.69 13.39 10.10
C LYS A 864 13.12 13.10 9.62
N GLY A 865 13.60 11.90 9.90
CA GLY A 865 14.85 11.36 9.44
C GLY A 865 14.75 9.85 9.38
N THR A 866 15.89 9.19 9.37
CA THR A 866 15.97 7.73 9.43
C THR A 866 15.90 7.30 10.90
N THR A 867 14.70 7.31 11.42
CA THR A 867 14.43 6.73 12.72
C THR A 867 14.43 5.21 12.55
N PRO A 868 15.01 4.43 13.48
CA PRO A 868 14.74 3.01 13.57
C PRO A 868 13.25 2.72 13.39
N THR A 869 12.94 1.72 12.57
CA THR A 869 11.55 1.31 12.36
C THR A 869 10.84 1.05 13.66
N ILE A 870 9.53 1.05 13.53
CA ILE A 870 8.55 0.44 14.41
C ILE A 870 8.99 -0.94 14.94
N GLY A 871 9.97 -1.68 14.38
CA GLY A 871 10.38 -3.00 14.87
C GLY A 871 11.85 -3.12 15.32
N LEU A 872 12.09 -3.74 16.48
CA LEU A 872 13.39 -4.30 16.85
C LEU A 872 13.55 -5.66 16.15
N ARG A 873 14.74 -5.99 15.65
CA ARG A 873 15.03 -7.29 15.05
C ARG A 873 16.30 -7.92 15.61
N GLN A 874 16.28 -9.24 15.68
CA GLN A 874 17.48 -10.03 15.96
C GLN A 874 18.38 -10.04 14.72
N ALA A 875 19.70 -10.11 14.94
CA ALA A 875 20.70 -10.25 13.88
C ALA A 875 20.67 -11.67 13.29
N TYR A 876 20.76 -11.79 11.96
CA TYR A 876 20.83 -13.08 11.26
C TYR A 876 21.77 -12.96 10.06
N LEU A 877 22.72 -13.89 9.95
CA LEU A 877 23.84 -13.83 9.00
C LEU A 877 23.46 -13.69 7.51
N ARG A 878 22.30 -14.20 7.09
CA ARG A 878 21.80 -14.05 5.70
C ARG A 878 20.29 -14.24 5.63
N ARG A 879 19.59 -13.29 4.98
CA ARG A 879 18.14 -13.33 4.75
C ARG A 879 17.80 -12.88 3.32
N PRO A 880 16.84 -13.52 2.64
CA PRO A 880 16.18 -12.88 1.50
C PRO A 880 15.57 -11.56 1.99
N THR A 881 16.01 -10.44 1.43
CA THR A 881 15.48 -9.12 1.75
C THR A 881 14.66 -8.63 0.58
N GLN A 882 13.51 -8.07 0.89
CA GLN A 882 12.79 -7.25 -0.06
C GLN A 882 13.00 -5.80 0.34
N ILE A 883 13.60 -5.03 -0.56
CA ILE A 883 13.66 -3.58 -0.47
C ILE A 883 12.51 -3.05 -1.32
N ASP A 884 11.97 -1.90 -0.93
CA ASP A 884 11.09 -1.15 -1.80
C ASP A 884 11.82 -0.89 -3.14
N GLY A 885 11.35 -1.47 -4.25
CA GLY A 885 12.08 -1.32 -5.51
C GLY A 885 12.15 0.11 -6.05
N HIS A 886 11.44 1.08 -5.45
CA HIS A 886 11.69 2.52 -5.67
C HIS A 886 13.05 2.96 -5.14
N GLN A 887 13.49 2.40 -4.01
CA GLN A 887 14.84 2.62 -3.48
C GLN A 887 15.89 1.92 -4.36
N ALA A 888 15.60 0.71 -4.83
CA ALA A 888 16.49 0.00 -5.74
C ALA A 888 16.70 0.77 -7.06
N PHE A 889 15.63 1.32 -7.65
CA PHE A 889 15.73 2.18 -8.83
C PHE A 889 16.60 3.41 -8.59
N ARG A 890 16.39 4.12 -7.47
CA ARG A 890 17.17 5.31 -7.13
C ARG A 890 18.63 5.02 -6.90
N ASP A 891 18.96 3.98 -6.13
CA ASP A 891 20.36 3.64 -5.87
C ASP A 891 21.07 3.20 -7.17
N MET A 892 20.38 2.52 -8.08
CA MET A 892 20.93 2.15 -9.39
C MET A 892 21.01 3.34 -10.36
N ALA A 893 20.08 4.31 -10.28
CA ALA A 893 20.05 5.49 -11.14
C ALA A 893 21.03 6.60 -10.70
N VAL A 894 21.22 6.81 -9.39
CA VAL A 894 22.16 7.80 -8.84
C VAL A 894 23.62 7.44 -9.18
N ASN A 895 23.92 6.15 -9.34
CA ASN A 895 25.22 5.67 -9.82
C ASN A 895 25.41 5.81 -11.35
N LEU A 896 24.47 6.43 -12.07
CA LEU A 896 24.62 6.73 -13.51
C LEU A 896 25.32 8.07 -13.76
N ASP A 897 25.27 9.00 -12.78
CA ASP A 897 25.83 10.36 -12.89
C ASP A 897 27.22 10.51 -12.23
N ASN A 898 27.73 9.45 -11.59
CA ASN A 898 29.09 9.32 -11.08
C ASN A 898 29.85 8.25 -11.87
#